data_AF-A0A9W5YXD1-F1
#
_entry.id   AF-A0A9W5YXD1-F1
#
_cell.length_a   1.000
_cell.length_b   1.000
_cell.length_c   1.000
_cell.angle_alpha   90.00
_cell.angle_beta   90.00
_cell.angle_gamma   90.00
#
_symmetry.space_group_name_H-M   'P 1'
#
loop_
_entity.id
_entity.type
_entity.pdbx_description
1 polymer ?
#
loop_
_entity_poly.entity_id
_entity_poly.type
_entity_poly.pdbx_seq_one_letter_code
_entity_poly.pdbx_strand_id
1 'polypeptide(L)'
;MIPASHDANMYRNDPEDTDRAIIQTVASYAVVFGLVNSHRKGLQFTPPARGRSYYENLFMMTGLVDSKTGQPDRVKLSCFRRFSILNSDHGMALTVFSALATASSLTDPISCLITAIGSAWGPLHFGATASAQRTFKGIGHPENILRYIQKVKQGHVKLFGFGHRSYKGIDPRVPRIQSILEDLDLVADKPYKLAERIDSACSNDAYFKERGLYANGDFYGHFVFTAIGFDPEIIPAAMLSQRIMGIMAHWREYMQLRIMPNSRQGQASLMATSPPATEGTPLLAEQPAKKPYSVFTVGQKRLIILTAALASSFSPLSANIYYPALDSIAADLHVTSSQINLTITTYMLCQGLAPTFMGSFADQAGRRPAYILCFVIYIAGNIALALQHSYPALLIFRAIQSCGSSGTVALASAVAADVITSAERGTYMGITSLGIILAPSIGPLLGGLLSQYLGWQAIFWFLAITSGTFFVPLLLFFPETCRKVVGDGSCPPRGWNQSGLDWYKQWRMPAPVTTCTQGQNLPRLTLPNPLSTLRLLLHRPTGLVLLSNGLLFASYYAVTAGIPSQFKETYQLNDLAIGLVFVPAGVGSLLSTIFSGLLLDWNYRRLQGQIGSPLTQAHQHETFPIERARIQICLPLTVLAALSILSYAALMSLATPIFSHALTLIFTISFSITAAYNIMNILIVDLYYATPATAMAANNLGQRRQD
;
A
#
# COMPACT_ATOMS: atom_id res chain seq x y z
N MET A 1 -36.86 9.72 -14.12
CA MET A 1 -36.72 11.12 -14.60
C MET A 1 -35.24 11.42 -14.68
N ILE A 2 -34.79 12.22 -15.65
CA ILE A 2 -33.38 12.61 -15.79
C ILE A 2 -33.14 13.79 -14.83
N PRO A 3 -32.25 13.70 -13.82
CA PRO A 3 -32.03 14.79 -12.86
C PRO A 3 -31.69 16.14 -13.54
N ALA A 4 -30.95 16.09 -14.65
CA ALA A 4 -30.56 17.26 -15.43
C ALA A 4 -31.74 18.07 -16.01
N SER A 5 -32.94 17.49 -16.13
CA SER A 5 -34.11 18.18 -16.68
C SER A 5 -35.06 18.77 -15.61
N HIS A 6 -34.72 18.66 -14.32
CA HIS A 6 -35.57 19.15 -13.23
C HIS A 6 -34.78 19.97 -12.21
N ASP A 7 -33.88 19.31 -11.47
CA ASP A 7 -32.94 19.94 -10.56
C ASP A 7 -31.68 19.06 -10.46
N ALA A 8 -30.54 19.60 -10.89
CA ALA A 8 -29.27 18.90 -10.87
C ALA A 8 -28.80 18.54 -9.45
N ASN A 9 -29.34 19.17 -8.40
CA ASN A 9 -29.03 18.90 -7.01
C ASN A 9 -30.17 18.23 -6.23
N MET A 10 -31.20 17.70 -6.89
CA MET A 10 -32.39 17.10 -6.26
C MET A 10 -32.09 16.18 -5.06
N TYR A 11 -31.04 15.35 -5.14
CA TYR A 11 -30.67 14.42 -4.06
C TYR A 11 -29.55 14.95 -3.16
N ARG A 12 -28.88 16.04 -3.55
CA ARG A 12 -27.64 16.48 -2.92
C ARG A 12 -27.94 17.28 -1.66
N ASN A 13 -27.45 16.78 -0.52
CA ASN A 13 -27.77 17.31 0.82
C ASN A 13 -29.27 17.31 1.17
N ASP A 14 -30.08 16.50 0.49
CA ASP A 14 -31.50 16.29 0.80
C ASP A 14 -31.73 14.84 1.25
N PRO A 15 -31.72 14.56 2.56
CA PRO A 15 -31.90 13.21 3.07
C PRO A 15 -33.28 12.61 2.75
N GLU A 16 -34.35 13.41 2.71
CA GLU A 16 -35.71 12.91 2.50
C GLU A 16 -35.88 12.40 1.07
N ASP A 17 -35.46 13.21 0.09
CA ASP A 17 -35.53 12.83 -1.32
C ASP A 17 -34.58 11.68 -1.66
N THR A 18 -33.40 11.67 -1.03
CA THR A 18 -32.42 10.57 -1.14
C THR A 18 -33.02 9.26 -0.60
N ASP A 19 -33.62 9.27 0.58
CA ASP A 19 -34.18 8.07 1.22
C ASP A 19 -35.40 7.54 0.46
N ARG A 20 -36.28 8.45 0.00
CA ARG A 20 -37.41 8.10 -0.87
C ARG A 20 -36.96 7.44 -2.16
N ALA A 21 -35.93 8.00 -2.82
CA ALA A 21 -35.40 7.45 -4.07
C ALA A 21 -34.78 6.06 -3.86
N ILE A 22 -34.04 5.85 -2.76
CA ILE A 22 -33.48 4.55 -2.40
C ILE A 22 -34.57 3.50 -2.20
N ILE A 23 -35.61 3.81 -1.41
CA ILE A 23 -36.73 2.88 -1.18
C ILE A 23 -37.39 2.51 -2.51
N GLN A 24 -37.60 3.49 -3.39
CA GLN A 24 -38.18 3.25 -4.70
C GLN A 24 -37.28 2.37 -5.58
N THR A 25 -35.97 2.60 -5.59
CA THR A 25 -35.00 1.79 -6.35
C THR A 25 -34.98 0.34 -5.87
N VAL A 26 -34.93 0.12 -4.55
CA VAL A 26 -34.93 -1.23 -3.94
C VAL A 26 -36.24 -1.97 -4.26
N ALA A 27 -37.38 -1.29 -4.12
CA ALA A 27 -38.69 -1.88 -4.43
C ALA A 27 -38.84 -2.19 -5.92
N SER A 28 -38.40 -1.28 -6.79
CA SER A 28 -38.46 -1.47 -8.25
C SER A 28 -37.61 -2.66 -8.69
N TYR A 29 -36.40 -2.79 -8.13
CA TYR A 29 -35.56 -3.95 -8.40
C TYR A 29 -36.23 -5.27 -7.99
N ALA A 30 -36.85 -5.33 -6.81
CA ALA A 30 -37.53 -6.52 -6.32
C ALA A 30 -38.72 -6.93 -7.22
N VAL A 31 -39.50 -5.97 -7.72
CA VAL A 31 -40.60 -6.22 -8.65
C VAL A 31 -40.09 -6.76 -9.99
N VAL A 32 -39.07 -6.12 -10.57
CA VAL A 32 -38.46 -6.58 -11.82
C VAL A 32 -37.87 -7.98 -11.67
N PHE A 33 -37.17 -8.23 -10.56
CA PHE A 33 -36.61 -9.54 -10.26
C PHE A 33 -37.69 -10.62 -10.14
N GLY A 34 -38.78 -10.35 -9.41
CA GLY A 34 -39.92 -11.23 -9.29
C GLY A 34 -40.57 -11.54 -10.64
N LEU A 35 -40.87 -10.51 -11.43
CA LEU A 35 -41.43 -10.63 -12.78
C LEU A 35 -40.58 -11.54 -13.67
N VAL A 36 -39.26 -11.30 -13.70
CA VAL A 36 -38.33 -12.10 -14.50
C VAL A 36 -38.29 -13.55 -14.03
N ASN A 37 -38.26 -13.80 -12.71
CA ASN A 37 -38.24 -15.15 -12.18
C ASN A 37 -39.55 -15.91 -12.46
N SER A 38 -40.71 -15.27 -12.26
CA SER A 38 -42.02 -15.85 -12.58
C SER A 38 -42.12 -16.19 -14.06
N HIS A 39 -41.75 -15.26 -14.94
CA HIS A 39 -41.76 -15.50 -16.39
C HIS A 39 -40.86 -16.68 -16.79
N ARG A 40 -39.65 -16.76 -16.24
CA ARG A 40 -38.72 -17.88 -16.49
C ARG A 40 -39.28 -19.24 -16.08
N LYS A 41 -40.09 -19.29 -15.01
CA LYS A 41 -40.70 -20.52 -14.50
C LYS A 41 -42.09 -20.79 -15.07
N GLY A 42 -42.60 -19.95 -15.96
CA GLY A 42 -43.98 -20.04 -16.46
C GLY A 42 -45.05 -19.85 -15.38
N LEU A 43 -44.70 -19.18 -14.28
CA LEU A 43 -45.59 -18.90 -13.16
C LEU A 43 -46.33 -17.58 -13.37
N GLN A 44 -47.58 -17.50 -12.92
CA GLN A 44 -48.31 -16.24 -12.87
C GLN A 44 -47.65 -15.30 -11.84
N PHE A 45 -47.31 -14.09 -12.27
CA PHE A 45 -46.70 -13.09 -11.38
C PHE A 45 -47.71 -12.62 -10.32
N THR A 46 -47.32 -12.69 -9.05
CA THR A 46 -48.10 -12.16 -7.93
C THR A 46 -47.58 -10.78 -7.55
N PRO A 47 -48.36 -9.69 -7.67
CA PRO A 47 -47.91 -8.36 -7.30
C PRO A 47 -47.55 -8.22 -5.80
N PRO A 48 -46.65 -7.29 -5.43
CA PRO A 48 -46.34 -7.03 -4.04
C PRO A 48 -47.58 -6.48 -3.30
N ALA A 49 -47.74 -6.87 -2.04
CA ALA A 49 -48.85 -6.44 -1.19
C ALA A 49 -48.38 -5.56 -0.04
N ARG A 50 -49.22 -4.59 0.34
CA ARG A 50 -49.05 -3.80 1.57
C ARG A 50 -49.26 -4.71 2.80
N GLY A 51 -48.45 -4.54 3.84
CA GLY A 51 -48.50 -5.35 5.07
C GLY A 51 -47.59 -6.58 5.10
N ARG A 52 -46.87 -6.86 4.00
CA ARG A 52 -45.79 -7.86 3.95
C ARG A 52 -44.43 -7.17 4.03
N SER A 53 -43.47 -7.84 4.65
CA SER A 53 -42.06 -7.42 4.63
C SER A 53 -41.46 -7.50 3.21
N TYR A 54 -40.32 -6.85 3.02
CA TYR A 54 -39.58 -6.88 1.76
C TYR A 54 -39.32 -8.31 1.25
N TYR A 55 -38.80 -9.18 2.13
CA TYR A 55 -38.45 -10.55 1.76
C TYR A 55 -39.67 -11.45 1.56
N GLU A 56 -40.77 -11.24 2.28
CA GLU A 56 -42.03 -11.96 2.01
C GLU A 56 -42.59 -11.60 0.65
N ASN A 57 -42.61 -10.31 0.32
CA ASN A 57 -42.99 -9.86 -1.01
C ASN A 57 -42.07 -10.47 -2.08
N LEU A 58 -40.75 -10.52 -1.84
CA LEU A 58 -39.81 -11.16 -2.76
C LEU A 58 -40.11 -12.65 -2.99
N PHE A 59 -40.41 -13.40 -1.93
CA PHE A 59 -40.77 -14.83 -2.03
C PHE A 59 -42.09 -15.04 -2.78
N MET A 60 -43.11 -14.23 -2.47
CA MET A 60 -44.40 -14.27 -3.18
C MET A 60 -44.23 -13.93 -4.66
N MET A 61 -43.52 -12.84 -4.97
CA MET A 61 -43.29 -12.38 -6.34
C MET A 61 -42.44 -13.35 -7.16
N THR A 62 -41.56 -14.13 -6.53
CA THR A 62 -40.72 -15.13 -7.22
C THR A 62 -41.37 -16.52 -7.28
N GLY A 63 -42.52 -16.72 -6.65
CA GLY A 63 -43.19 -18.02 -6.59
C GLY A 63 -42.49 -19.03 -5.68
N LEU A 64 -41.66 -18.58 -4.74
CA LEU A 64 -41.04 -19.42 -3.70
C LEU A 64 -42.02 -19.64 -2.54
N VAL A 65 -43.16 -20.25 -2.85
CA VAL A 65 -44.25 -20.53 -1.92
C VAL A 65 -44.51 -22.03 -1.85
N ASP A 66 -44.99 -22.48 -0.70
CA ASP A 66 -45.46 -23.85 -0.53
C ASP A 66 -46.74 -24.07 -1.34
N SER A 67 -46.82 -25.19 -2.08
CA SER A 67 -47.92 -25.48 -2.99
C SER A 67 -49.26 -25.74 -2.30
N LYS A 68 -49.26 -26.10 -1.02
CA LYS A 68 -50.46 -26.37 -0.22
C LYS A 68 -50.98 -25.10 0.47
N THR A 69 -50.08 -24.26 0.97
CA THR A 69 -50.48 -23.06 1.74
C THR A 69 -50.49 -21.77 0.93
N GLY A 70 -49.80 -21.75 -0.22
CA GLY A 70 -49.58 -20.53 -1.02
C GLY A 70 -48.75 -19.47 -0.29
N GLN A 71 -48.09 -19.83 0.82
CA GLN A 71 -47.26 -18.93 1.63
C GLN A 71 -45.78 -19.31 1.56
N PRO A 72 -44.86 -18.36 1.80
CA PRO A 72 -43.45 -18.67 1.94
C PRO A 72 -43.19 -19.67 3.07
N ASP A 73 -42.32 -20.64 2.82
CA ASP A 73 -41.80 -21.52 3.88
C ASP A 73 -41.08 -20.67 4.95
N ARG A 74 -41.50 -20.83 6.21
CA ARG A 74 -41.00 -20.03 7.33
C ARG A 74 -39.51 -20.22 7.59
N VAL A 75 -39.00 -21.45 7.42
CA VAL A 75 -37.58 -21.77 7.61
C VAL A 75 -36.77 -21.15 6.49
N LYS A 76 -37.18 -21.36 5.23
CA LYS A 76 -36.48 -20.78 4.07
C LYS A 76 -36.47 -19.25 4.10
N LEU A 77 -37.59 -18.63 4.47
CA LEU A 77 -37.70 -17.19 4.62
C LEU A 77 -36.76 -16.67 5.73
N SER A 78 -36.73 -17.33 6.89
CA SER A 78 -35.81 -17.00 7.99
C SER A 78 -34.34 -17.14 7.58
N CYS A 79 -33.98 -18.24 6.91
CA CYS A 79 -32.64 -18.46 6.37
C CYS A 79 -32.24 -17.38 5.36
N PHE A 80 -33.15 -17.00 4.44
CA PHE A 80 -32.88 -15.94 3.47
C PHE A 80 -32.65 -14.59 4.13
N ARG A 81 -33.46 -14.24 5.15
CA ARG A 81 -33.30 -12.99 5.93
C ARG A 81 -31.96 -12.95 6.65
N ARG A 82 -31.61 -14.01 7.39
CA ARG A 82 -30.32 -14.12 8.11
C ARG A 82 -29.15 -14.04 7.13
N PHE A 83 -29.24 -14.73 6.00
CA PHE A 83 -28.21 -14.69 4.96
C PHE A 83 -28.10 -13.31 4.32
N SER A 84 -29.21 -12.59 4.14
CA SER A 84 -29.18 -11.23 3.59
C SER A 84 -28.41 -10.28 4.48
N ILE A 85 -28.55 -10.35 5.81
CA ILE A 85 -27.81 -9.48 6.74
C ILE A 85 -26.29 -9.65 6.54
N LEU A 86 -25.83 -10.89 6.31
CA LEU A 86 -24.42 -11.19 6.03
C LEU A 86 -23.91 -10.65 4.67
N ASN A 87 -24.84 -10.31 3.76
CA ASN A 87 -24.56 -9.82 2.42
C ASN A 87 -24.91 -8.34 2.20
N SER A 88 -25.64 -7.70 3.12
CA SER A 88 -26.10 -6.32 2.96
C SER A 88 -24.96 -5.32 3.08
N ASP A 89 -23.94 -5.58 3.90
CA ASP A 89 -22.68 -4.83 3.86
C ASP A 89 -21.91 -5.24 2.58
N HIS A 90 -21.82 -4.30 1.65
CA HIS A 90 -21.28 -4.56 0.32
C HIS A 90 -19.96 -3.84 0.02
N GLY A 91 -19.34 -3.23 1.04
CA GLY A 91 -18.03 -2.57 0.97
C GLY A 91 -17.78 -1.73 -0.29
N MET A 92 -16.51 -1.51 -0.64
CA MET A 92 -16.14 -0.88 -1.93
C MET A 92 -15.94 -1.93 -3.03
N ALA A 93 -16.94 -2.79 -3.24
CA ALA A 93 -16.94 -3.76 -4.34
C ALA A 93 -17.03 -3.06 -5.71
N LEU A 94 -16.73 -3.79 -6.80
CA LEU A 94 -16.77 -3.24 -8.17
C LEU A 94 -18.13 -2.60 -8.49
N THR A 95 -19.21 -3.25 -8.05
CA THR A 95 -20.60 -2.76 -8.16
C THR A 95 -20.83 -1.43 -7.46
N VAL A 96 -20.28 -1.23 -6.26
CA VAL A 96 -20.34 0.04 -5.52
C VAL A 96 -19.47 1.08 -6.20
N PHE A 97 -18.24 0.74 -6.58
CA PHE A 97 -17.34 1.64 -7.29
C PHE A 97 -17.95 2.15 -8.61
N SER A 98 -18.51 1.26 -9.41
CA SER A 98 -19.19 1.61 -10.66
C SER A 98 -20.44 2.45 -10.42
N ALA A 99 -21.24 2.15 -9.39
CA ALA A 99 -22.38 2.98 -9.01
C ALA A 99 -21.93 4.40 -8.61
N LEU A 100 -20.87 4.52 -7.80
CA LEU A 100 -20.35 5.80 -7.33
C LEU A 100 -19.66 6.62 -8.44
N ALA A 101 -19.01 5.96 -9.39
CA ALA A 101 -18.48 6.61 -10.58
C ALA A 101 -19.60 7.31 -11.37
N THR A 102 -20.74 6.63 -11.58
CA THR A 102 -21.93 7.23 -12.19
C THR A 102 -22.57 8.28 -11.27
N ALA A 103 -22.60 8.04 -9.96
CA ALA A 103 -23.12 9.01 -9.00
C ALA A 103 -22.35 10.34 -8.99
N SER A 104 -21.08 10.35 -9.44
CA SER A 104 -20.26 11.56 -9.48
C SER A 104 -20.79 12.67 -10.39
N SER A 105 -21.63 12.32 -11.37
CA SER A 105 -22.41 13.27 -12.18
C SER A 105 -23.77 13.62 -11.56
N LEU A 106 -23.95 13.41 -10.26
CA LEU A 106 -25.20 13.65 -9.50
C LEU A 106 -26.40 12.88 -10.07
N THR A 107 -26.13 11.68 -10.56
CA THR A 107 -27.11 10.84 -11.25
C THR A 107 -28.02 10.07 -10.27
N ASP A 108 -29.26 9.80 -10.70
CA ASP A 108 -30.29 9.13 -9.89
C ASP A 108 -29.89 7.67 -9.51
N PRO A 109 -30.45 7.11 -8.42
CA PRO A 109 -30.01 5.81 -7.90
C PRO A 109 -30.36 4.63 -8.81
N ILE A 110 -31.39 4.73 -9.66
CA ILE A 110 -31.75 3.67 -10.62
C ILE A 110 -30.69 3.61 -11.73
N SER A 111 -30.31 4.76 -12.27
CA SER A 111 -29.24 4.86 -13.26
C SER A 111 -27.89 4.37 -12.71
N CYS A 112 -27.57 4.72 -11.46
CA CYS A 112 -26.38 4.19 -10.78
C CYS A 112 -26.45 2.67 -10.58
N LEU A 113 -27.63 2.13 -10.23
CA LEU A 113 -27.86 0.70 -10.11
C LEU A 113 -27.71 -0.03 -11.46
N ILE A 114 -28.14 0.56 -12.57
CA ILE A 114 -27.94 -0.01 -13.92
C ILE A 114 -26.44 -0.17 -14.21
N THR A 115 -25.62 0.83 -13.90
CA THR A 115 -24.16 0.71 -14.03
C THR A 115 -23.61 -0.39 -13.12
N ALA A 116 -24.10 -0.46 -11.88
CA ALA A 116 -23.72 -1.52 -10.94
C ALA A 116 -24.05 -2.91 -11.52
N ILE A 117 -25.26 -3.12 -12.04
CA ILE A 117 -25.70 -4.37 -12.67
C ILE A 117 -24.78 -4.74 -13.83
N GLY A 118 -24.46 -3.78 -14.71
CA GLY A 118 -23.54 -3.99 -15.83
C GLY A 118 -22.17 -4.49 -15.37
N SER A 119 -21.65 -3.94 -14.27
CA SER A 119 -20.38 -4.38 -13.68
C SER A 119 -20.46 -5.70 -12.88
N ALA A 120 -21.65 -6.07 -12.39
CA ALA A 120 -21.88 -7.26 -11.57
C ALA A 120 -21.85 -8.56 -12.39
N TRP A 121 -22.29 -8.49 -13.65
CA TRP A 121 -22.58 -9.65 -14.50
C TRP A 121 -21.33 -10.40 -14.98
N GLY A 122 -20.14 -9.81 -14.83
CA GLY A 122 -18.89 -10.44 -15.23
C GLY A 122 -18.56 -11.73 -14.44
N PRO A 123 -17.82 -12.68 -15.06
CA PRO A 123 -17.48 -13.97 -14.44
C PRO A 123 -16.59 -13.85 -13.18
N LEU A 124 -15.93 -12.71 -13.01
CA LEU A 124 -15.05 -12.42 -11.87
C LEU A 124 -15.75 -11.71 -10.71
N HIS A 125 -17.04 -11.38 -10.83
CA HIS A 125 -17.84 -10.79 -9.75
C HIS A 125 -19.02 -11.70 -9.37
N PHE A 126 -20.28 -11.34 -9.64
CA PHE A 126 -21.41 -12.20 -9.25
C PHE A 126 -21.47 -13.48 -10.08
N GLY A 127 -20.86 -13.49 -11.28
CA GLY A 127 -20.67 -14.70 -12.08
C GLY A 127 -19.70 -15.73 -11.48
N ALA A 128 -18.94 -15.37 -10.43
CA ALA A 128 -18.05 -16.30 -9.74
C ALA A 128 -18.83 -17.42 -9.05
N THR A 129 -20.02 -17.11 -8.51
CA THR A 129 -20.93 -18.06 -7.85
C THR A 129 -21.40 -19.14 -8.84
N ALA A 130 -21.81 -18.74 -10.04
CA ALA A 130 -22.17 -19.68 -11.11
C ALA A 130 -20.95 -20.49 -11.62
N SER A 131 -19.76 -19.87 -11.62
CA SER A 131 -18.50 -20.53 -12.01
C SER A 131 -18.06 -21.58 -10.99
N ALA A 132 -18.25 -21.33 -9.69
CA ALA A 132 -18.03 -22.30 -8.63
C ALA A 132 -18.95 -23.52 -8.79
N GLN A 133 -20.24 -23.30 -9.12
CA GLN A 133 -21.16 -24.41 -9.39
C GLN A 133 -20.75 -25.28 -10.59
N ARG A 134 -20.31 -24.67 -11.70
CA ARG A 134 -19.74 -25.41 -12.84
C ARG A 134 -18.50 -26.20 -12.45
N THR A 135 -17.68 -25.63 -11.57
CA THR A 135 -16.49 -26.30 -11.02
C THR A 135 -16.87 -27.56 -10.25
N PHE A 136 -17.85 -27.48 -9.33
CA PHE A 136 -18.31 -28.65 -8.58
C PHE A 136 -18.88 -29.75 -9.49
N LYS A 137 -19.70 -29.36 -10.48
CA LYS A 137 -20.22 -30.30 -11.49
C LYS A 137 -19.10 -30.95 -12.31
N GLY A 138 -18.07 -30.19 -12.68
CA GLY A 138 -16.93 -30.68 -13.46
C GLY A 138 -15.98 -31.60 -12.68
N ILE A 139 -15.86 -31.41 -11.36
CA ILE A 139 -15.09 -32.32 -10.49
C ILE A 139 -15.84 -33.66 -10.36
N GLY A 140 -17.17 -33.61 -10.18
CA GLY A 140 -18.05 -34.78 -10.15
C GLY A 140 -17.85 -35.64 -8.90
N HIS A 141 -16.83 -36.50 -8.90
CA HIS A 141 -16.54 -37.44 -7.82
C HIS A 141 -15.42 -36.96 -6.88
N PRO A 142 -15.48 -37.30 -5.58
CA PRO A 142 -14.46 -36.90 -4.59
C PRO A 142 -13.02 -37.31 -4.93
N GLU A 143 -12.83 -38.41 -5.65
CA GLU A 143 -11.50 -38.90 -6.07
C GLU A 143 -10.79 -37.92 -7.02
N ASN A 144 -11.54 -37.10 -7.76
CA ASN A 144 -11.01 -36.12 -8.69
C ASN A 144 -10.51 -34.83 -7.99
N ILE A 145 -10.78 -34.65 -6.70
CA ILE A 145 -10.42 -33.42 -5.95
C ILE A 145 -8.91 -33.21 -5.98
N LEU A 146 -8.11 -34.24 -5.69
CA LEU A 146 -6.64 -34.11 -5.65
C LEU A 146 -6.07 -33.71 -7.01
N ARG A 147 -6.59 -34.32 -8.09
CA ARG A 147 -6.21 -33.98 -9.46
C ARG A 147 -6.60 -32.55 -9.81
N TYR A 148 -7.78 -32.10 -9.37
CA TYR A 148 -8.23 -30.72 -9.57
C TYR A 148 -7.35 -29.73 -8.80
N ILE A 149 -7.05 -30.01 -7.53
CA ILE A 149 -6.14 -29.20 -6.70
C ILE A 149 -4.75 -29.11 -7.34
N GLN A 150 -4.20 -30.21 -7.88
CA GLN A 150 -2.93 -30.17 -8.61
C GLN A 150 -2.99 -29.24 -9.83
N LYS A 151 -4.08 -29.27 -10.61
CA LYS A 151 -4.27 -28.33 -11.72
C LYS A 151 -4.35 -26.88 -11.25
N VAL A 152 -4.97 -26.62 -10.10
CA VAL A 152 -5.01 -25.29 -9.47
C VAL A 152 -3.60 -24.83 -9.07
N LYS A 153 -2.80 -25.71 -8.44
CA LYS A 153 -1.40 -25.42 -8.06
C LYS A 153 -0.51 -25.10 -9.25
N GLN A 154 -0.76 -25.77 -10.37
CA GLN A 154 -0.03 -25.56 -11.63
C GLN A 154 -0.50 -24.31 -12.40
N GLY A 155 -1.55 -23.62 -11.94
CA GLY A 155 -2.08 -22.42 -12.59
C GLY A 155 -2.99 -22.70 -13.79
N HIS A 156 -3.30 -23.95 -14.11
CA HIS A 156 -4.15 -24.31 -15.25
C HIS A 156 -5.62 -23.93 -15.05
N VAL A 157 -6.11 -23.92 -13.80
CA VAL A 157 -7.51 -23.61 -13.45
C VAL A 157 -7.59 -22.80 -12.17
N LYS A 158 -8.58 -21.91 -12.05
CA LYS A 158 -8.85 -21.14 -10.83
C LYS A 158 -9.89 -21.83 -9.96
N LEU A 159 -9.61 -21.92 -8.66
CA LEU A 159 -10.60 -22.35 -7.66
C LEU A 159 -11.41 -21.13 -7.20
N PHE A 160 -12.62 -20.98 -7.73
CA PHE A 160 -13.53 -19.89 -7.37
C PHE A 160 -14.03 -20.05 -5.92
N GLY A 161 -14.17 -18.94 -5.19
CA GLY A 161 -14.58 -18.94 -3.78
C GLY A 161 -13.44 -19.15 -2.77
N PHE A 162 -12.18 -19.23 -3.23
CA PHE A 162 -11.00 -19.30 -2.35
C PHE A 162 -10.20 -18.00 -2.37
N GLY A 163 -9.82 -17.54 -1.18
CA GLY A 163 -9.15 -16.27 -0.95
C GLY A 163 -10.13 -15.09 -0.92
N HIS A 164 -9.81 -14.08 -0.11
CA HIS A 164 -10.59 -12.85 -0.01
C HIS A 164 -9.66 -11.63 0.09
N ARG A 165 -9.94 -10.55 -0.66
CA ARG A 165 -9.08 -9.35 -0.68
C ARG A 165 -8.97 -8.67 0.69
N SER A 166 -10.01 -8.80 1.51
CA SER A 166 -10.11 -8.17 2.84
C SER A 166 -9.82 -9.11 4.02
N TYR A 167 -9.92 -10.44 3.84
CA TYR A 167 -9.72 -11.41 4.92
C TYR A 167 -8.50 -12.27 4.62
N LYS A 168 -7.50 -12.23 5.52
CA LYS A 168 -6.28 -13.05 5.42
C LYS A 168 -6.38 -14.41 6.13
N GLY A 169 -7.52 -14.69 6.75
CA GLY A 169 -7.86 -15.95 7.42
C GLY A 169 -9.24 -16.44 6.98
N ILE A 170 -9.83 -17.39 7.71
CA ILE A 170 -11.20 -17.88 7.45
C ILE A 170 -12.17 -16.69 7.48
N ASP A 171 -12.98 -16.56 6.43
CA ASP A 171 -13.99 -15.50 6.34
C ASP A 171 -14.99 -15.66 7.51
N PRO A 172 -15.20 -14.63 8.35
CA PRO A 172 -16.04 -14.74 9.54
C PRO A 172 -17.51 -15.05 9.23
N ARG A 173 -17.93 -14.88 7.97
CA ARG A 173 -19.27 -15.25 7.51
C ARG A 173 -19.42 -16.76 7.33
N VAL A 174 -18.34 -17.49 7.02
CA VAL A 174 -18.39 -18.92 6.68
C VAL A 174 -19.06 -19.76 7.77
N PRO A 175 -18.68 -19.67 9.07
CA PRO A 175 -19.35 -20.44 10.13
C PRO A 175 -20.85 -20.13 10.25
N ARG A 176 -21.25 -18.88 10.01
CA ARG A 176 -22.66 -18.47 10.06
C ARG A 176 -23.44 -18.97 8.84
N ILE A 177 -22.82 -18.98 7.67
CA ILE A 177 -23.40 -19.54 6.44
C ILE A 177 -23.58 -21.05 6.60
N GLN A 178 -22.59 -21.76 7.16
CA GLN A 178 -22.69 -23.20 7.45
C GLN A 178 -23.87 -23.50 8.38
N SER A 179 -24.04 -22.74 9.47
CA SER A 179 -25.21 -22.86 10.35
C SER A 179 -26.55 -22.63 9.62
N ILE A 180 -26.61 -21.71 8.64
CA ILE A 180 -27.80 -21.52 7.81
C ILE A 180 -28.05 -22.72 6.88
N LEU A 181 -26.99 -23.35 6.37
CA LEU A 181 -27.08 -24.54 5.52
C LEU A 181 -27.53 -25.78 6.28
N GLU A 182 -27.14 -25.90 7.56
CA GLU A 182 -27.65 -26.92 8.48
C GLU A 182 -29.16 -26.78 8.69
N ASP A 183 -29.66 -25.56 8.95
CA ASP A 183 -31.10 -25.29 9.09
C ASP A 183 -31.90 -25.57 7.81
N LEU A 184 -31.24 -25.58 6.65
CA LEU A 184 -31.84 -25.92 5.34
C LEU A 184 -31.72 -27.41 5.00
N ASP A 185 -31.25 -28.24 5.93
CA ASP A 185 -31.08 -29.69 5.81
C ASP A 185 -30.22 -30.14 4.60
N LEU A 186 -29.25 -29.30 4.21
CA LEU A 186 -28.34 -29.61 3.10
C LEU A 186 -27.23 -30.59 3.45
N VAL A 187 -27.19 -31.09 4.69
CA VAL A 187 -26.16 -32.02 5.19
C VAL A 187 -26.09 -33.31 4.35
N ALA A 188 -27.18 -33.71 3.68
CA ALA A 188 -27.23 -34.86 2.80
C ALA A 188 -26.82 -34.59 1.33
N ASP A 189 -26.70 -33.33 0.92
CA ASP A 189 -26.54 -32.95 -0.49
C ASP A 189 -25.12 -33.27 -1.02
N LYS A 190 -25.04 -33.97 -2.15
CA LYS A 190 -23.77 -34.48 -2.71
C LYS A 190 -22.80 -33.35 -3.08
N PRO A 191 -23.20 -32.25 -3.75
CA PRO A 191 -22.31 -31.14 -4.08
C PRO A 191 -21.87 -30.35 -2.85
N TYR A 192 -22.70 -30.27 -1.80
CA TYR A 192 -22.31 -29.65 -0.53
C TYR A 192 -21.21 -30.46 0.16
N LYS A 193 -21.38 -31.78 0.29
CA LYS A 193 -20.32 -32.68 0.80
C LYS A 193 -19.04 -32.64 -0.04
N LEU A 194 -19.17 -32.45 -1.35
CA LEU A 194 -18.01 -32.27 -2.24
C LEU A 194 -17.28 -30.96 -1.92
N ALA A 195 -18.00 -29.86 -1.68
CA ALA A 195 -17.42 -28.58 -1.30
C ALA A 195 -16.71 -28.65 0.06
N GLU A 196 -17.27 -29.33 1.06
CA GLU A 196 -16.60 -29.57 2.34
C GLU A 196 -15.31 -30.38 2.19
N ARG A 197 -15.31 -31.41 1.34
CA ARG A 197 -14.10 -32.20 1.05
C ARG A 197 -13.04 -31.38 0.33
N ILE A 198 -13.43 -30.50 -0.59
CA ILE A 198 -12.52 -29.56 -1.26
C ILE A 198 -11.91 -28.60 -0.24
N ASP A 199 -12.73 -28.03 0.65
CA ASP A 199 -12.24 -27.12 1.69
C ASP A 199 -11.30 -27.81 2.68
N SER A 200 -11.62 -29.02 3.11
CA SER A 200 -10.74 -29.83 3.96
C SER A 200 -9.42 -30.19 3.25
N ALA A 201 -9.47 -30.56 1.97
CA ALA A 201 -8.27 -30.86 1.20
C ALA A 201 -7.38 -29.62 1.02
N CYS A 202 -7.95 -28.48 0.65
CA CYS A 202 -7.23 -27.21 0.54
C CYS A 202 -6.67 -26.74 1.89
N SER A 203 -7.48 -26.80 2.95
CA SER A 203 -7.09 -26.38 4.30
C SER A 203 -5.97 -27.23 4.89
N ASN A 204 -5.74 -28.45 4.41
CA ASN A 204 -4.63 -29.31 4.83
C ASN A 204 -3.40 -29.22 3.92
N ASP A 205 -3.51 -28.56 2.77
CA ASP A 205 -2.47 -28.51 1.75
C ASP A 205 -1.49 -27.35 1.96
N ALA A 206 -0.18 -27.64 1.90
CA ALA A 206 0.88 -26.65 2.13
C ALA A 206 0.79 -25.43 1.19
N TYR A 207 0.40 -25.64 -0.08
CA TYR A 207 0.29 -24.55 -1.05
C TYR A 207 -0.76 -23.50 -0.65
N PHE A 208 -1.90 -23.95 -0.13
CA PHE A 208 -2.98 -23.05 0.27
C PHE A 208 -2.68 -22.40 1.62
N LYS A 209 -2.09 -23.15 2.57
CA LYS A 209 -1.65 -22.61 3.88
C LYS A 209 -0.59 -21.52 3.73
N GLU A 210 0.48 -21.79 2.97
CA GLU A 210 1.57 -20.83 2.76
C GLU A 210 1.09 -19.54 2.08
N ARG A 211 0.09 -19.64 1.20
CA ARG A 211 -0.50 -18.50 0.49
C ARG A 211 -1.69 -17.85 1.23
N GLY A 212 -2.11 -18.39 2.38
CA GLY A 212 -3.25 -17.88 3.13
C GLY A 212 -4.58 -17.92 2.37
N LEU A 213 -4.80 -18.96 1.55
CA LEU A 213 -5.99 -19.13 0.73
C LEU A 213 -7.03 -20.01 1.45
N TYR A 214 -8.08 -19.37 1.97
CA TYR A 214 -9.19 -20.04 2.68
C TYR A 214 -10.50 -19.89 1.91
N ALA A 215 -11.47 -20.79 2.13
CA ALA A 215 -12.81 -20.64 1.62
C ALA A 215 -13.44 -19.31 2.12
N ASN A 216 -14.11 -18.59 1.22
CA ASN A 216 -14.81 -17.35 1.53
C ASN A 216 -16.32 -17.56 1.61
N GLY A 217 -17.07 -16.55 2.06
CA GLY A 217 -18.52 -16.64 2.18
C GLY A 217 -19.25 -16.93 0.86
N ASP A 218 -18.71 -16.53 -0.29
CA ASP A 218 -19.31 -16.78 -1.60
C ASP A 218 -19.15 -18.25 -2.03
N PHE A 219 -18.13 -18.97 -1.54
CA PHE A 219 -17.94 -20.41 -1.77
C PHE A 219 -19.13 -21.23 -1.25
N TYR A 220 -19.57 -20.94 -0.03
CA TYR A 220 -20.72 -21.61 0.60
C TYR A 220 -22.05 -20.92 0.29
N GLY A 221 -22.05 -19.62 0.03
CA GLY A 221 -23.26 -18.82 -0.11
C GLY A 221 -24.18 -19.26 -1.24
N HIS A 222 -23.65 -19.85 -2.31
CA HIS A 222 -24.49 -20.35 -3.40
C HIS A 222 -25.42 -21.49 -2.96
N PHE A 223 -24.99 -22.32 -2.01
CA PHE A 223 -25.77 -23.45 -1.53
C PHE A 223 -27.03 -22.98 -0.82
N VAL A 224 -26.96 -21.83 -0.15
CA VAL A 224 -28.10 -21.20 0.52
C VAL A 224 -29.17 -20.85 -0.51
N PHE A 225 -28.81 -20.19 -1.62
CA PHE A 225 -29.76 -19.85 -2.68
C PHE A 225 -30.39 -21.08 -3.33
N THR A 226 -29.61 -22.13 -3.60
CA THR A 226 -30.14 -23.37 -4.20
C THR A 226 -31.07 -24.11 -3.25
N ALA A 227 -30.77 -24.20 -1.96
CA ALA A 227 -31.68 -24.82 -0.98
C ALA A 227 -33.00 -24.06 -0.82
N ILE A 228 -32.95 -22.74 -0.93
CA ILE A 228 -34.15 -21.91 -0.89
C ILE A 228 -35.04 -22.18 -2.12
N GLY A 229 -34.45 -22.51 -3.26
CA GLY A 229 -35.15 -22.90 -4.49
C GLY A 229 -34.91 -21.97 -5.68
N PHE A 230 -33.85 -21.13 -5.60
CA PHE A 230 -33.41 -20.34 -6.76
C PHE A 230 -32.60 -21.21 -7.72
N ASP A 231 -32.91 -21.08 -9.00
CA ASP A 231 -32.15 -21.77 -10.05
C ASP A 231 -30.75 -21.14 -10.17
N PRO A 232 -29.69 -21.94 -10.41
CA PRO A 232 -28.31 -21.47 -10.61
C PRO A 232 -28.14 -20.19 -11.43
N GLU A 233 -28.91 -20.08 -12.51
CA GLU A 233 -28.80 -18.99 -13.49
C GLU A 233 -29.34 -17.65 -12.99
N ILE A 234 -30.26 -17.66 -12.00
CA ILE A 234 -30.85 -16.45 -11.43
C ILE A 234 -30.22 -16.05 -10.08
N ILE A 235 -29.34 -16.89 -9.53
CA ILE A 235 -28.61 -16.61 -8.28
C ILE A 235 -27.90 -15.26 -8.29
N PRO A 236 -27.18 -14.83 -9.36
CA PRO A 236 -26.55 -13.51 -9.37
C PRO A 236 -27.54 -12.35 -9.15
N ALA A 237 -28.75 -12.47 -9.69
CA ALA A 237 -29.81 -11.48 -9.48
C ALA A 237 -30.45 -11.61 -8.08
N ALA A 238 -30.63 -12.84 -7.59
CA ALA A 238 -31.07 -13.07 -6.20
C ALA A 238 -30.08 -12.47 -5.19
N MET A 239 -28.77 -12.60 -5.42
CA MET A 239 -27.71 -11.97 -4.62
C MET A 239 -27.82 -10.45 -4.61
N LEU A 240 -28.10 -9.86 -5.78
CA LEU A 240 -28.24 -8.41 -5.88
C LEU A 240 -29.45 -7.89 -5.08
N SER A 241 -30.55 -8.66 -4.96
CA SER A 241 -31.69 -8.28 -4.11
C SER A 241 -31.32 -8.08 -2.63
N GLN A 242 -30.22 -8.71 -2.18
CA GLN A 242 -29.70 -8.55 -0.82
C GLN A 242 -28.63 -7.45 -0.73
N ARG A 243 -27.79 -7.33 -1.76
CA ARG A 243 -26.63 -6.41 -1.83
C ARG A 243 -27.00 -4.99 -2.24
N ILE A 244 -28.15 -4.80 -2.87
CA ILE A 244 -28.66 -3.49 -3.28
C ILE A 244 -28.73 -2.50 -2.10
N MET A 245 -29.04 -2.99 -0.90
CA MET A 245 -29.08 -2.16 0.31
C MET A 245 -27.73 -1.49 0.60
N GLY A 246 -26.62 -2.24 0.48
CA GLY A 246 -25.27 -1.70 0.65
C GLY A 246 -24.87 -0.73 -0.47
N ILE A 247 -25.23 -1.03 -1.71
CA ILE A 247 -24.98 -0.11 -2.85
C ILE A 247 -25.71 1.22 -2.64
N MET A 248 -26.98 1.16 -2.23
CA MET A 248 -27.79 2.34 -1.97
C MET A 248 -27.31 3.12 -0.74
N ALA A 249 -26.81 2.43 0.30
CA ALA A 249 -26.21 3.10 1.46
C ALA A 249 -24.97 3.92 1.07
N HIS A 250 -24.10 3.40 0.20
CA HIS A 250 -22.95 4.16 -0.31
C HIS A 250 -23.37 5.32 -1.22
N TRP A 251 -24.40 5.13 -2.05
CA TRP A 251 -24.95 6.22 -2.87
C TRP A 251 -25.55 7.33 -2.00
N ARG A 252 -26.28 6.97 -0.93
CA ARG A 252 -26.78 7.91 0.09
C ARG A 252 -25.67 8.73 0.71
N GLU A 253 -24.61 8.06 1.18
CA GLU A 253 -23.45 8.71 1.78
C GLU A 253 -22.84 9.71 0.78
N TYR A 254 -22.67 9.31 -0.48
CA TYR A 254 -22.12 10.15 -1.53
C TYR A 254 -22.96 11.42 -1.77
N MET A 255 -24.29 11.31 -1.82
CA MET A 255 -25.18 12.45 -2.01
C MET A 255 -25.24 13.40 -0.80
N GLN A 256 -24.86 12.91 0.38
CA GLN A 256 -24.84 13.67 1.64
C GLN A 256 -23.46 14.27 1.96
N LEU A 257 -22.43 13.99 1.17
CA LEU A 257 -21.11 14.60 1.34
C LEU A 257 -21.16 16.11 1.04
N ARG A 258 -21.17 16.92 2.10
CA ARG A 258 -20.82 18.34 2.00
C ARG A 258 -19.35 18.45 1.58
N ILE A 259 -19.08 18.95 0.38
CA ILE A 259 -17.77 19.52 0.06
C ILE A 259 -17.64 20.81 0.87
N MET A 260 -17.29 20.69 2.14
CA MET A 260 -16.83 21.81 2.96
C MET A 260 -15.30 21.75 3.04
N PRO A 261 -14.59 22.85 2.72
CA PRO A 261 -13.20 22.97 3.11
C PRO A 261 -13.13 23.00 4.63
N ASN A 262 -12.37 22.07 5.22
CA ASN A 262 -11.97 22.06 6.64
C ASN A 262 -13.07 22.31 7.70
N SER A 263 -13.71 21.24 8.20
CA SER A 263 -14.08 21.16 9.63
C SER A 263 -14.49 19.74 10.03
N ARG A 264 -13.58 19.03 10.70
CA ARG A 264 -13.85 17.79 11.42
C ARG A 264 -14.33 18.12 12.83
N GLN A 265 -15.64 18.24 13.07
CA GLN A 265 -16.16 18.12 14.45
C GLN A 265 -17.68 17.89 14.62
N GLY A 266 -18.50 17.75 13.57
CA GLY A 266 -19.96 17.80 13.73
C GLY A 266 -20.80 16.52 13.56
N GLN A 267 -20.22 15.35 13.25
CA GLN A 267 -21.01 14.24 12.67
C GLN A 267 -21.72 13.29 13.64
N ALA A 268 -21.61 13.45 14.97
CA ALA A 268 -22.24 12.53 15.92
C ALA A 268 -23.60 12.98 16.50
N SER A 269 -24.09 14.19 16.21
CA SER A 269 -25.17 14.81 17.00
C SER A 269 -26.53 14.99 16.28
N LEU A 270 -26.69 14.60 15.02
CA LEU A 270 -27.88 15.00 14.22
C LEU A 270 -28.80 13.87 13.74
N MET A 271 -28.72 12.66 14.32
CA MET A 271 -29.62 11.54 13.95
C MET A 271 -30.50 11.03 15.12
N ALA A 272 -30.80 11.87 16.11
CA ALA A 272 -31.61 11.48 17.27
C ALA A 272 -32.96 12.21 17.32
N THR A 273 -33.74 12.24 16.24
CA THR A 273 -35.14 12.69 16.28
C THR A 273 -36.02 11.92 15.29
N SER A 274 -36.17 10.62 15.51
CA SER A 274 -37.36 9.85 15.13
C SER A 274 -37.30 8.50 15.84
N PRO A 275 -38.37 8.05 16.51
CA PRO A 275 -38.37 6.72 17.11
C PRO A 275 -38.30 5.68 15.98
N PRO A 276 -37.40 4.69 16.04
CA PRO A 276 -37.39 3.61 15.07
C PRO A 276 -38.66 2.78 15.20
N ALA A 277 -39.20 2.33 14.07
CA ALA A 277 -40.26 1.32 14.06
C ALA A 277 -39.74 0.07 14.81
N THR A 278 -40.40 -0.26 15.91
CA THR A 278 -40.06 -1.37 16.79
C THR A 278 -40.50 -2.71 16.18
N GLU A 279 -39.59 -3.40 15.50
CA GLU A 279 -39.60 -4.87 15.50
C GLU A 279 -38.60 -5.34 16.57
N GLY A 280 -39.13 -5.63 17.76
CA GLY A 280 -38.34 -6.10 18.89
C GLY A 280 -37.87 -7.53 18.66
N THR A 281 -36.56 -7.70 18.47
CA THR A 281 -35.86 -8.96 18.78
C THR A 281 -34.72 -8.62 19.74
N PRO A 282 -34.49 -9.39 20.82
CA PRO A 282 -33.53 -9.01 21.85
C PRO A 282 -32.15 -8.92 21.21
N LEU A 283 -31.50 -7.77 21.32
CA LEU A 283 -30.09 -7.60 20.99
C LEU A 283 -29.29 -8.56 21.89
N LEU A 284 -28.89 -9.70 21.33
CA LEU A 284 -27.79 -10.48 21.89
C LEU A 284 -26.53 -9.63 21.76
N ALA A 285 -26.05 -9.14 22.91
CA ALA A 285 -24.76 -8.52 23.21
C ALA A 285 -24.02 -7.84 22.04
N GLU A 286 -23.80 -6.53 22.17
CA GLU A 286 -22.89 -5.74 21.33
C GLU A 286 -21.66 -6.54 20.92
N GLN A 287 -21.57 -6.90 19.64
CA GLN A 287 -20.32 -7.43 19.10
C GLN A 287 -19.28 -6.30 19.15
N PRO A 288 -18.08 -6.57 19.68
CA PRO A 288 -17.04 -5.54 19.75
C PRO A 288 -16.72 -5.05 18.34
N ALA A 289 -16.78 -3.73 18.14
CA ALA A 289 -16.51 -3.06 16.88
C ALA A 289 -15.27 -3.63 16.16
N LYS A 290 -15.34 -3.82 14.83
CA LYS A 290 -14.21 -4.20 13.97
C LYS A 290 -12.99 -3.38 14.37
N LYS A 291 -11.95 -4.02 14.91
CA LYS A 291 -10.74 -3.31 15.38
C LYS A 291 -10.11 -2.55 14.21
N PRO A 292 -9.89 -1.23 14.34
CA PRO A 292 -9.27 -0.43 13.28
C PRO A 292 -7.84 -0.91 13.00
N TYR A 293 -7.37 -0.80 11.74
CA TYR A 293 -6.01 -1.24 11.34
C TYR A 293 -4.90 -0.56 12.16
N SER A 294 -5.16 0.64 12.64
CA SER A 294 -4.32 1.43 13.54
C SER A 294 -5.23 2.33 14.37
N VAL A 295 -4.98 2.44 15.68
CA VAL A 295 -5.70 3.38 16.56
C VAL A 295 -5.32 4.85 16.35
N PHE A 296 -4.22 5.13 15.64
CA PHE A 296 -3.80 6.51 15.34
C PHE A 296 -4.80 7.25 14.43
N THR A 297 -5.13 8.48 14.81
CA THR A 297 -5.91 9.41 13.98
C THR A 297 -5.16 9.81 12.71
N VAL A 298 -5.84 10.30 11.69
CA VAL A 298 -5.20 10.73 10.43
C VAL A 298 -4.12 11.81 10.66
N GLY A 299 -4.33 12.73 11.60
CA GLY A 299 -3.32 13.74 11.96
C GLY A 299 -2.07 13.12 12.59
N GLN A 300 -2.26 12.18 13.52
CA GLN A 300 -1.15 11.44 14.14
C GLN A 300 -0.40 10.58 13.10
N LYS A 301 -1.12 9.90 12.20
CA LYS A 301 -0.49 9.15 11.10
C LYS A 301 0.39 10.06 10.25
N ARG A 302 -0.12 11.22 9.81
CA ARG A 302 0.67 12.21 9.04
C ARG A 302 1.90 12.67 9.81
N LEU A 303 1.77 12.96 11.10
CA LEU A 303 2.90 13.40 11.93
C LEU A 303 3.96 12.30 12.06
N ILE A 304 3.57 11.06 12.38
CA ILE A 304 4.48 9.92 12.50
C ILE A 304 5.26 9.72 11.19
N ILE A 305 4.57 9.77 10.05
CA ILE A 305 5.18 9.59 8.74
C ILE A 305 6.09 10.75 8.37
N LEU A 306 5.68 11.99 8.68
CA LEU A 306 6.52 13.16 8.48
C LEU A 306 7.79 13.09 9.33
N THR A 307 7.70 12.69 10.59
CA THR A 307 8.87 12.48 11.46
C THR A 307 9.77 11.39 10.89
N ALA A 308 9.22 10.27 10.44
CA ALA A 308 9.99 9.21 9.79
C ALA A 308 10.68 9.69 8.51
N ALA A 309 10.01 10.49 7.69
CA ALA A 309 10.55 11.10 6.47
C ALA A 309 11.70 12.06 6.77
N LEU A 310 11.53 12.96 7.75
CA LEU A 310 12.57 13.88 8.21
C LEU A 310 13.76 13.14 8.83
N ALA A 311 13.52 12.06 9.57
CA ALA A 311 14.61 11.22 10.07
C ALA A 311 15.43 10.62 8.92
N SER A 312 14.75 10.13 7.87
CA SER A 312 15.41 9.52 6.71
C SER A 312 16.20 10.50 5.85
N SER A 313 15.90 11.82 5.90
CA SER A 313 16.61 12.82 5.09
C SER A 313 18.03 13.10 5.60
N PHE A 314 18.35 12.81 6.87
CA PHE A 314 19.70 13.00 7.42
C PHE A 314 20.75 12.15 6.70
N SER A 315 20.39 10.94 6.22
CA SER A 315 21.31 10.05 5.49
C SER A 315 21.81 10.67 4.17
N PRO A 316 20.93 11.04 3.21
CA PRO A 316 21.37 11.72 1.99
C PRO A 316 21.91 13.13 2.26
N LEU A 317 21.40 13.86 3.27
CA LEU A 317 21.93 15.18 3.60
C LEU A 317 23.41 15.11 4.00
N SER A 318 23.78 14.17 4.86
CA SER A 318 25.15 13.99 5.36
C SER A 318 26.14 13.56 4.28
N ALA A 319 25.66 12.80 3.30
CA ALA A 319 26.46 12.38 2.15
C ALA A 319 26.77 13.59 1.25
N ASN A 320 25.76 14.41 0.96
CA ASN A 320 25.87 15.47 -0.04
C ASN A 320 26.41 16.80 0.51
N ILE A 321 26.18 17.12 1.79
CA ILE A 321 26.72 18.33 2.44
C ILE A 321 28.25 18.35 2.50
N TYR A 322 28.89 17.22 2.24
CA TYR A 322 30.33 17.05 2.29
C TYR A 322 31.07 17.48 1.02
N TYR A 323 30.44 17.34 -0.15
CA TYR A 323 31.11 17.54 -1.45
C TYR A 323 31.84 18.88 -1.60
N PRO A 324 31.24 20.02 -1.24
CA PRO A 324 31.90 21.31 -1.44
C PRO A 324 33.12 21.54 -0.54
N ALA A 325 33.26 20.74 0.54
CA ALA A 325 34.34 20.88 1.50
C ALA A 325 35.51 19.90 1.25
N LEU A 326 35.40 18.99 0.27
CA LEU A 326 36.41 17.93 0.05
C LEU A 326 37.81 18.49 -0.14
N ASP A 327 37.97 19.53 -0.96
CA ASP A 327 39.27 20.12 -1.25
C ASP A 327 39.83 20.87 -0.03
N SER A 328 38.96 21.52 0.75
CA SER A 328 39.34 22.22 1.99
C SER A 328 39.80 21.23 3.07
N ILE A 329 39.17 20.06 3.14
CA ILE A 329 39.57 18.96 4.03
C ILE A 329 40.88 18.32 3.55
N ALA A 330 41.02 18.11 2.23
CA ALA A 330 42.23 17.56 1.65
C ALA A 330 43.45 18.43 1.95
N ALA A 331 43.28 19.75 1.83
CA ALA A 331 44.31 20.73 2.15
C ALA A 331 44.68 20.72 3.65
N ASP A 332 43.69 20.72 4.55
CA ASP A 332 43.89 20.76 6.01
C ASP A 332 44.53 19.47 6.56
N LEU A 333 44.18 18.31 6.01
CA LEU A 333 44.73 17.01 6.42
C LEU A 333 45.97 16.59 5.62
N HIS A 334 46.44 17.42 4.68
CA HIS A 334 47.59 17.16 3.81
C HIS A 334 47.51 15.83 3.05
N VAL A 335 46.36 15.55 2.44
CA VAL A 335 46.09 14.31 1.69
C VAL A 335 45.66 14.63 0.26
N THR A 336 45.77 13.64 -0.63
CA THR A 336 45.38 13.82 -2.03
C THR A 336 43.86 13.79 -2.21
N SER A 337 43.35 14.38 -3.30
CA SER A 337 41.92 14.30 -3.65
C SER A 337 41.44 12.86 -3.81
N SER A 338 42.31 11.96 -4.30
CA SER A 338 42.02 10.52 -4.37
C SER A 338 41.82 9.90 -2.99
N GLN A 339 42.68 10.22 -2.02
CA GLN A 339 42.54 9.73 -0.64
C GLN A 339 41.26 10.25 0.00
N ILE A 340 40.92 11.53 -0.17
CA ILE A 340 39.66 12.07 0.38
C ILE A 340 38.44 11.45 -0.27
N ASN A 341 38.46 11.12 -1.57
CA ASN A 341 37.35 10.41 -2.22
C ASN A 341 37.08 9.03 -1.61
N LEU A 342 38.09 8.34 -1.05
CA LEU A 342 37.87 7.08 -0.32
C LEU A 342 36.96 7.25 0.91
N THR A 343 36.87 8.45 1.48
CA THR A 343 35.95 8.73 2.60
C THR A 343 34.48 8.68 2.16
N ILE A 344 34.19 9.04 0.91
CA ILE A 344 32.85 8.91 0.29
C ILE A 344 32.56 7.42 0.05
N THR A 345 33.50 6.69 -0.55
CA THR A 345 33.35 5.24 -0.80
C THR A 345 33.11 4.48 0.51
N THR A 346 33.89 4.77 1.55
CA THR A 346 33.73 4.13 2.87
C THR A 346 32.36 4.45 3.48
N TYR A 347 31.92 5.71 3.37
CA TYR A 347 30.58 6.11 3.81
C TYR A 347 29.49 5.30 3.08
N MET A 348 29.58 5.17 1.76
CA MET A 348 28.60 4.45 0.94
C MET A 348 28.55 2.94 1.24
N LEU A 349 29.70 2.32 1.51
CA LEU A 349 29.77 0.91 1.92
C LEU A 349 28.94 0.64 3.19
N CYS A 350 29.13 1.48 4.20
CA CYS A 350 28.34 1.40 5.44
C CYS A 350 26.86 1.74 5.18
N GLN A 351 26.58 2.66 4.26
CA GLN A 351 25.22 3.09 3.92
C GLN A 351 24.40 1.95 3.32
N GLY A 352 25.02 1.08 2.53
CA GLY A 352 24.37 -0.10 1.95
C GLY A 352 24.17 -1.26 2.94
N LEU A 353 25.12 -1.46 3.87
CA LEU A 353 25.11 -2.61 4.79
C LEU A 353 24.25 -2.39 6.03
N ALA A 354 24.34 -1.20 6.64
CA ALA A 354 23.69 -0.93 7.92
C ALA A 354 22.15 -1.10 7.91
N PRO A 355 21.40 -0.78 6.83
CA PRO A 355 19.97 -1.06 6.76
C PRO A 355 19.58 -2.53 6.94
N THR A 356 20.42 -3.48 6.50
CA THR A 356 20.17 -4.93 6.66
C THR A 356 20.17 -5.33 8.14
N PHE A 357 21.13 -4.79 8.90
CA PHE A 357 21.22 -5.03 10.34
C PHE A 357 20.12 -4.28 11.10
N MET A 358 19.94 -3.00 10.79
CA MET A 358 18.99 -2.14 11.50
C MET A 358 17.53 -2.54 11.25
N GLY A 359 17.17 -2.96 10.03
CA GLY A 359 15.82 -3.44 9.71
C GLY A 359 15.47 -4.69 10.52
N SER A 360 16.40 -5.64 10.60
CA SER A 360 16.22 -6.87 11.38
C SER A 360 16.16 -6.61 12.88
N PHE A 361 17.00 -5.70 13.39
CA PHE A 361 16.94 -5.24 14.77
C PHE A 361 15.59 -4.60 15.07
N ALA A 362 15.08 -3.73 14.19
CA ALA A 362 13.81 -3.06 14.38
C ALA A 362 12.59 -4.00 14.34
N ASP A 363 12.67 -5.08 13.57
CA ASP A 363 11.65 -6.12 13.54
C ASP A 363 11.60 -7.00 14.79
N GLN A 364 12.66 -6.97 15.62
CA GLN A 364 12.80 -7.77 16.83
C GLN A 364 12.65 -6.92 18.09
N ALA A 365 13.33 -5.77 18.18
CA ALA A 365 13.34 -4.89 19.35
C ALA A 365 12.21 -3.85 19.34
N GLY A 366 11.73 -3.44 18.15
CA GLY A 366 10.78 -2.35 17.97
C GLY A 366 11.32 -1.24 17.05
N ARG A 367 10.43 -0.40 16.51
CA ARG A 367 10.83 0.70 15.61
C ARG A 367 11.47 1.84 16.39
N ARG A 368 10.99 2.14 17.59
CA ARG A 368 11.46 3.28 18.37
C ARG A 368 12.90 3.07 18.89
N PRO A 369 13.27 1.94 19.51
CA PRO A 369 14.66 1.68 19.89
C PRO A 369 15.64 1.72 18.71
N ALA A 370 15.19 1.27 17.53
CA ALA A 370 16.01 1.32 16.32
C ALA A 370 16.32 2.76 15.91
N TYR A 371 15.34 3.67 15.93
CA TYR A 371 15.60 5.10 15.72
C TYR A 371 16.53 5.69 16.78
N ILE A 372 16.34 5.32 18.05
CA ILE A 372 17.20 5.81 19.15
C ILE A 372 18.65 5.40 18.92
N LEU A 373 18.88 4.12 18.62
CA LEU A 373 20.21 3.60 18.34
C LEU A 373 20.86 4.31 17.13
N CYS A 374 20.11 4.46 16.03
CA CYS A 374 20.54 5.21 14.84
C CYS A 374 21.01 6.63 15.19
N PHE A 375 20.18 7.40 15.88
CA PHE A 375 20.49 8.80 16.19
C PHE A 375 21.62 8.95 17.21
N VAL A 376 21.74 8.06 18.21
CA VAL A 376 22.86 8.06 19.15
C VAL A 376 24.19 7.83 18.42
N ILE A 377 24.26 6.81 17.58
CA ILE A 377 25.45 6.52 16.77
C ILE A 377 25.77 7.69 15.83
N TYR A 378 24.74 8.25 15.18
CA TYR A 378 24.90 9.35 14.24
C TYR A 378 25.39 10.65 14.93
N ILE A 379 24.79 11.05 16.06
CA ILE A 379 25.20 12.24 16.81
C ILE A 379 26.64 12.08 17.32
N ALA A 380 26.96 10.94 17.94
CA ALA A 380 28.31 10.65 18.41
C ALA A 380 29.33 10.67 17.26
N GLY A 381 28.98 10.08 16.10
CA GLY A 381 29.80 10.10 14.90
C GLY A 381 30.04 11.51 14.37
N ASN A 382 29.03 12.39 14.37
CA ASN A 382 29.19 13.79 13.96
C ASN A 382 30.06 14.60 14.93
N ILE A 383 29.87 14.43 16.24
CA ILE A 383 30.73 15.10 17.24
C ILE A 383 32.17 14.63 17.09
N ALA A 384 32.39 13.32 16.91
CA ALA A 384 33.71 12.78 16.66
C ALA A 384 34.33 13.39 15.40
N LEU A 385 33.60 13.39 14.27
CA LEU A 385 34.06 13.99 12.99
C LEU A 385 34.42 15.47 13.12
N ALA A 386 33.66 16.24 13.89
CA ALA A 386 33.90 17.66 14.10
C ALA A 386 35.22 17.95 14.86
N LEU A 387 35.71 16.98 15.62
CA LEU A 387 36.93 17.06 16.43
C LEU A 387 38.13 16.35 15.79
N GLN A 388 38.02 15.85 14.55
CA GLN A 388 39.10 15.11 13.91
C GLN A 388 40.13 16.02 13.24
N HIS A 389 41.41 15.66 13.44
CA HIS A 389 42.57 16.25 12.76
C HIS A 389 43.41 15.19 12.04
N SER A 390 42.87 13.99 11.85
CA SER A 390 43.59 12.85 11.30
C SER A 390 42.76 12.13 10.24
N TYR A 391 43.37 11.87 9.08
CA TYR A 391 42.70 11.23 7.94
C TYR A 391 42.19 9.81 8.23
N PRO A 392 42.97 8.88 8.83
CA PRO A 392 42.45 7.55 9.18
C PRO A 392 41.27 7.62 10.14
N ALA A 393 41.30 8.53 11.11
CA ALA A 393 40.21 8.72 12.06
C ALA A 393 38.96 9.29 11.37
N LEU A 394 39.13 10.26 10.46
CA LEU A 394 38.06 10.80 9.61
C LEU A 394 37.35 9.67 8.83
N LEU A 395 38.12 8.75 8.23
CA LEU A 395 37.58 7.61 7.48
C LEU A 395 36.75 6.67 8.36
N ILE A 396 37.25 6.32 9.55
CA ILE A 396 36.54 5.46 10.52
C ILE A 396 35.25 6.13 11.00
N PHE A 397 35.32 7.40 11.41
CA PHE A 397 34.13 8.08 11.92
C PHE A 397 33.11 8.38 10.81
N ARG A 398 33.55 8.52 9.55
CA ARG A 398 32.66 8.56 8.39
C ARG A 398 31.88 7.26 8.21
N ALA A 399 32.53 6.12 8.39
CA ALA A 399 31.87 4.82 8.40
C ALA A 399 30.80 4.73 9.51
N ILE A 400 31.16 5.15 10.73
CA ILE A 400 30.26 5.14 11.90
C ILE A 400 29.06 6.08 11.68
N GLN A 401 29.29 7.29 11.18
CA GLN A 401 28.24 8.26 10.85
C GLN A 401 27.23 7.66 9.86
N SER A 402 27.71 6.97 8.82
CA SER A 402 26.85 6.30 7.83
C SER A 402 26.01 5.17 8.44
N CYS A 403 26.59 4.36 9.32
CA CYS A 403 25.87 3.31 10.03
C CYS A 403 24.71 3.87 10.88
N GLY A 404 24.90 5.03 11.51
CA GLY A 404 23.87 5.70 12.29
C GLY A 404 22.74 6.27 11.44
N SER A 405 23.04 6.89 10.30
CA SER A 405 22.04 7.58 9.48
C SER A 405 21.27 6.66 8.52
N SER A 406 21.95 5.72 7.86
CA SER A 406 21.38 4.94 6.75
C SER A 406 20.21 4.03 7.14
N GLY A 407 20.24 3.46 8.35
CA GLY A 407 19.17 2.61 8.87
C GLY A 407 17.81 3.32 8.92
N THR A 408 17.79 4.64 9.13
CA THR A 408 16.56 5.44 9.24
C THR A 408 15.72 5.43 7.95
N VAL A 409 16.35 5.26 6.78
CA VAL A 409 15.66 5.18 5.48
C VAL A 409 14.82 3.91 5.39
N ALA A 410 15.38 2.78 5.82
CA ALA A 410 14.65 1.51 5.88
C ALA A 410 13.55 1.55 6.96
N LEU A 411 13.85 2.15 8.13
CA LEU A 411 12.87 2.31 9.21
C LEU A 411 11.67 3.16 8.76
N ALA A 412 11.88 4.21 7.97
CA ALA A 412 10.79 5.08 7.54
C ALA A 412 9.77 4.35 6.65
N SER A 413 10.26 3.48 5.77
CA SER A 413 9.42 2.60 4.95
C SER A 413 8.70 1.56 5.80
N ALA A 414 9.36 1.02 6.84
CA ALA A 414 8.77 0.04 7.75
C ALA A 414 7.66 0.66 8.62
N VAL A 415 7.87 1.85 9.18
CA VAL A 415 6.85 2.60 9.94
C VAL A 415 5.63 2.90 9.07
N ALA A 416 5.84 3.26 7.81
CA ALA A 416 4.76 3.48 6.87
C ALA A 416 3.92 2.21 6.65
N ALA A 417 4.57 1.05 6.51
CA ALA A 417 3.89 -0.24 6.36
C ALA A 417 3.11 -0.65 7.63
N ASP A 418 3.64 -0.32 8.81
CA ASP A 418 3.05 -0.69 10.10
C ASP A 418 1.80 0.15 10.44
N VAL A 419 1.79 1.44 10.10
CA VAL A 419 0.73 2.39 10.50
C VAL A 419 -0.34 2.59 9.42
N ILE A 420 0.01 2.44 8.13
CA ILE A 420 -0.86 2.80 7.00
C ILE A 420 -1.40 1.56 6.30
N THR A 421 -2.68 1.63 5.91
CA THR A 421 -3.35 0.58 5.14
C THR A 421 -2.80 0.52 3.71
N SER A 422 -2.90 -0.65 3.06
CA SER A 422 -2.45 -0.78 1.66
C SER A 422 -3.17 0.17 0.69
N ALA A 423 -4.39 0.63 1.00
CA ALA A 423 -5.17 1.53 0.16
C ALA A 423 -4.64 2.98 0.18
N GLU A 424 -4.13 3.44 1.32
CA GLU A 424 -3.62 4.81 1.49
C GLU A 424 -2.09 4.89 1.26
N ARG A 425 -1.40 3.75 1.15
CA ARG A 425 0.07 3.65 1.15
C ARG A 425 0.75 4.54 0.11
N GLY A 426 0.21 4.68 -1.10
CA GLY A 426 0.83 5.46 -2.17
C GLY A 426 1.05 6.93 -1.79
N THR A 427 0.04 7.60 -1.23
CA THR A 427 0.11 9.02 -0.84
C THR A 427 1.16 9.24 0.25
N TYR A 428 1.19 8.39 1.26
CA TYR A 428 2.12 8.53 2.38
C TYR A 428 3.55 8.11 2.01
N MET A 429 3.73 7.12 1.13
CA MET A 429 5.05 6.78 0.59
C MET A 429 5.64 7.95 -0.19
N GLY A 430 4.82 8.73 -0.91
CA GLY A 430 5.26 9.98 -1.54
C GLY A 430 5.83 11.00 -0.54
N ILE A 431 5.21 11.14 0.64
CA ILE A 431 5.71 12.00 1.72
C ILE A 431 7.04 11.48 2.27
N THR A 432 7.16 10.16 2.49
CA THR A 432 8.40 9.52 2.95
C THR A 432 9.56 9.77 1.99
N SER A 433 9.31 9.72 0.68
CA SER A 433 10.33 9.95 -0.34
C SER A 433 10.79 11.40 -0.47
N LEU A 434 9.97 12.38 -0.06
CA LEU A 434 10.28 13.81 -0.22
C LEU A 434 11.59 14.20 0.48
N GLY A 435 11.84 13.65 1.67
CA GLY A 435 13.07 13.90 2.42
C GLY A 435 14.33 13.40 1.72
N ILE A 436 14.23 12.30 0.97
CA ILE A 436 15.35 11.70 0.24
C ILE A 436 15.65 12.50 -1.04
N ILE A 437 14.62 13.04 -1.69
CA ILE A 437 14.75 13.78 -2.96
C ILE A 437 15.29 15.20 -2.75
N LEU A 438 14.90 15.88 -1.67
CA LEU A 438 15.32 17.27 -1.43
C LEU A 438 16.74 17.40 -0.87
N ALA A 439 17.22 16.39 -0.14
CA ALA A 439 18.49 16.46 0.57
C ALA A 439 19.73 16.60 -0.36
N PRO A 440 19.82 15.93 -1.53
CA PRO A 440 20.92 16.12 -2.48
C PRO A 440 21.02 17.54 -3.05
N SER A 441 19.91 18.28 -3.13
CA SER A 441 19.88 19.66 -3.61
C SER A 441 20.32 20.65 -2.52
N ILE A 442 19.85 20.42 -1.29
CA ILE A 442 20.07 21.34 -0.16
C ILE A 442 21.46 21.11 0.48
N GLY A 443 21.93 19.86 0.50
CA GLY A 443 23.18 19.47 1.13
C GLY A 443 24.39 20.28 0.65
N PRO A 444 24.76 20.23 -0.65
CA PRO A 444 25.94 20.93 -1.15
C PRO A 444 25.85 22.45 -0.97
N LEU A 445 24.65 23.03 -1.05
CA LEU A 445 24.47 24.46 -0.79
C LEU A 445 24.84 24.82 0.67
N LEU A 446 24.30 24.07 1.64
CA LEU A 446 24.63 24.26 3.06
C LEU A 446 26.11 23.96 3.35
N GLY A 447 26.65 22.92 2.71
CA GLY A 447 28.04 22.49 2.87
C GLY A 447 29.03 23.56 2.41
N GLY A 448 28.80 24.12 1.22
CA GLY A 448 29.63 25.20 0.68
C GLY A 448 29.56 26.46 1.54
N LEU A 449 28.37 26.83 2.02
CA LEU A 449 28.19 27.98 2.90
C LEU A 449 28.90 27.78 4.25
N LEU A 450 28.74 26.62 4.89
CA LEU A 450 29.38 26.33 6.17
C LEU A 450 30.91 26.24 6.04
N SER A 451 31.41 25.53 5.02
CA SER A 451 32.84 25.38 4.77
C SER A 451 33.52 26.73 4.51
N GLN A 452 32.92 27.58 3.66
CA GLN A 452 33.48 28.86 3.26
C GLN A 452 33.62 29.86 4.42
N TYR A 453 32.64 29.92 5.31
CA TYR A 453 32.58 30.97 6.35
C TYR A 453 32.98 30.49 7.75
N LEU A 454 32.77 29.21 8.07
CA LEU A 454 32.97 28.66 9.43
C LEU A 454 33.96 27.49 9.46
N GLY A 455 34.52 27.12 8.31
CA GLY A 455 35.40 25.96 8.17
C GLY A 455 34.65 24.64 7.99
N TRP A 456 35.34 23.62 7.48
CA TRP A 456 34.74 22.33 7.15
C TRP A 456 34.22 21.58 8.37
N GLN A 457 34.81 21.79 9.56
CA GLN A 457 34.37 21.18 10.81
C GLN A 457 32.96 21.64 11.21
N ALA A 458 32.57 22.86 10.81
CA ALA A 458 31.24 23.40 11.08
C ALA A 458 30.12 22.59 10.43
N ILE A 459 30.40 21.87 9.34
CA ILE A 459 29.45 20.94 8.71
C ILE A 459 29.03 19.85 9.72
N PHE A 460 30.00 19.27 10.42
CA PHE A 460 29.75 18.19 11.37
C PHE A 460 29.08 18.71 12.64
N TRP A 461 29.45 19.90 13.13
CA TRP A 461 28.73 20.56 14.22
C TRP A 461 27.28 20.87 13.84
N PHE A 462 27.04 21.38 12.63
CA PHE A 462 25.70 21.63 12.12
C PHE A 462 24.86 20.34 12.09
N LEU A 463 25.41 19.24 11.58
CA LEU A 463 24.73 17.94 11.56
C LEU A 463 24.47 17.40 12.97
N ALA A 464 25.40 17.56 13.91
CA ALA A 464 25.23 17.17 15.31
C ALA A 464 24.12 17.98 16.01
N ILE A 465 24.10 19.29 15.83
CA ILE A 465 23.11 20.19 16.44
C ILE A 465 21.73 19.92 15.84
N THR A 466 21.60 19.87 14.52
CA THR A 466 20.31 19.64 13.85
C THR A 466 19.73 18.26 14.13
N SER A 467 20.58 17.23 14.23
CA SER A 467 20.11 15.91 14.64
C SER A 467 19.80 15.82 16.12
N GLY A 468 20.54 16.51 16.99
CA GLY A 468 20.22 16.63 18.41
C GLY A 468 18.88 17.32 18.66
N THR A 469 18.61 18.44 17.98
CA THR A 469 17.33 19.16 18.09
C THR A 469 16.16 18.35 17.54
N PHE A 470 16.38 17.51 16.53
CA PHE A 470 15.38 16.57 16.02
C PHE A 470 15.20 15.35 16.94
N PHE A 471 16.27 14.87 17.55
CA PHE A 471 16.28 13.66 18.39
C PHE A 471 15.49 13.85 19.69
N VAL A 472 15.51 15.05 20.28
CA VAL A 472 14.76 15.34 21.52
C VAL A 472 13.23 15.18 21.34
N PRO A 473 12.56 15.82 20.37
CA PRO A 473 11.15 15.56 20.08
C PRO A 473 10.86 14.11 19.71
N LEU A 474 11.77 13.43 18.99
CA LEU A 474 11.61 12.01 18.66
C LEU A 474 11.58 11.15 19.94
N LEU A 475 12.47 11.41 20.90
CA LEU A 475 12.45 10.74 22.20
C LEU A 475 11.16 11.02 22.98
N LEU A 476 10.67 12.26 22.97
CA LEU A 476 9.51 12.61 23.78
C LEU A 476 8.18 12.11 23.19
N PHE A 477 8.00 12.19 21.87
CA PHE A 477 6.68 12.07 21.24
C PHE A 477 6.53 10.93 20.24
N PHE A 478 7.62 10.36 19.71
CA PHE A 478 7.50 9.33 18.67
C PHE A 478 7.02 8.00 19.28
N PRO A 479 5.82 7.51 18.92
CA PRO A 479 5.27 6.29 19.50
C PRO A 479 5.94 5.05 18.94
N GLU A 480 5.87 3.94 19.69
CA GLU A 480 6.21 2.63 19.14
C GLU A 480 5.15 2.23 18.10
N THR A 481 5.60 1.79 16.93
CA THR A 481 4.75 1.46 15.79
C THR A 481 4.89 0.00 15.36
N CYS A 482 5.88 -0.73 15.87
CA CYS A 482 6.08 -2.13 15.52
C CYS A 482 4.87 -2.99 15.93
N ARG A 483 4.20 -3.59 14.95
CA ARG A 483 3.00 -4.40 15.19
C ARG A 483 3.23 -5.61 16.10
N LYS A 484 4.45 -6.16 16.12
CA LYS A 484 4.81 -7.26 17.04
C LYS A 484 4.87 -6.82 18.49
N VAL A 485 5.10 -5.54 18.75
CA VAL A 485 5.22 -4.96 20.09
C VAL A 485 3.88 -4.40 20.58
N VAL A 486 3.23 -3.57 19.75
CA VAL A 486 2.04 -2.80 20.15
C VAL A 486 0.74 -3.21 19.43
N GLY A 487 0.80 -4.21 18.54
CA GLY A 487 -0.36 -4.62 17.73
C GLY A 487 -0.77 -3.55 16.71
N ASP A 488 -2.01 -3.09 16.80
CA ASP A 488 -2.57 -1.94 16.06
C ASP A 488 -2.25 -0.58 16.73
N GLY A 489 -1.43 -0.59 17.79
CA GLY A 489 -1.15 0.56 18.65
C GLY A 489 -2.03 0.62 19.91
N SER A 490 -2.92 -0.36 20.12
CA SER A 490 -3.81 -0.41 21.30
C SER A 490 -3.13 -0.97 22.56
N CYS A 491 -2.06 -1.75 22.41
CA CYS A 491 -1.33 -2.26 23.56
C CYS A 491 -0.25 -1.26 24.00
N PRO A 492 -0.20 -0.89 25.31
CA PRO A 492 0.78 0.08 25.78
C PRO A 492 2.19 -0.49 25.66
N PRO A 493 3.17 0.26 25.09
CA PRO A 493 4.55 -0.17 25.05
C PRO A 493 5.11 -0.32 26.48
N ARG A 494 6.09 -1.22 26.67
CA ARG A 494 6.74 -1.49 27.96
C ARG A 494 8.25 -1.29 27.87
N GLY A 495 8.86 -0.87 29.00
CA GLY A 495 10.29 -0.68 29.13
C GLY A 495 10.84 0.39 28.17
N TRP A 496 11.95 0.10 27.50
CA TRP A 496 12.61 1.01 26.56
C TRP A 496 11.81 1.38 25.29
N ASN A 497 10.68 0.70 25.03
CA ASN A 497 9.79 1.00 23.90
C ASN A 497 8.81 2.13 24.22
N GLN A 498 8.77 2.61 25.47
CA GLN A 498 7.89 3.69 25.90
C GLN A 498 8.40 5.05 25.40
N SER A 499 7.47 5.88 24.89
CA SER A 499 7.75 7.30 24.68
C SER A 499 7.70 8.08 25.99
N GLY A 500 8.36 9.24 26.04
CA GLY A 500 8.28 10.12 27.21
C GLY A 500 6.84 10.52 27.52
N LEU A 501 6.03 10.74 26.49
CA LEU A 501 4.60 11.00 26.62
C LEU A 501 3.83 9.77 27.16
N ASP A 502 4.15 8.56 26.70
CA ASP A 502 3.49 7.33 27.17
C ASP A 502 3.85 7.03 28.63
N TRP A 503 5.12 7.21 29.01
CA TRP A 503 5.57 7.10 30.39
C TRP A 503 4.84 8.10 31.29
N TYR A 504 4.74 9.36 30.86
CA TYR A 504 4.03 10.40 31.60
C TYR A 504 2.52 10.11 31.74
N LYS A 505 1.88 9.64 30.67
CA LYS A 505 0.46 9.23 30.70
C LYS A 505 0.24 8.04 31.62
N GLN A 506 1.12 7.06 31.59
CA GLN A 506 1.05 5.85 32.43
C GLN A 506 1.31 6.17 33.90
N TRP A 507 2.18 7.14 34.19
CA TRP A 507 2.42 7.66 35.54
C TRP A 507 1.23 8.46 36.08
N ARG A 508 0.62 9.33 35.26
CA ARG A 508 -0.57 10.12 35.66
C ARG A 508 -1.86 9.31 35.77
N MET A 509 -2.04 8.32 34.90
CA MET A 509 -3.24 7.47 34.86
C MET A 509 -2.82 6.01 34.67
N PRO A 510 -2.59 5.26 35.78
CA PRO A 510 -2.33 3.84 35.71
C PRO A 510 -3.60 3.13 35.23
N ALA A 511 -3.63 2.70 33.97
CA ALA A 511 -4.75 1.91 33.46
C ALA A 511 -4.80 0.53 34.15
N PRO A 512 -5.98 -0.04 34.42
CA PRO A 512 -6.10 -1.42 34.86
C PRO A 512 -5.43 -2.34 33.84
N VAL A 513 -4.75 -3.39 34.32
CA VAL A 513 -3.96 -4.33 33.50
C VAL A 513 -4.89 -5.08 32.54
N THR A 514 -5.24 -4.48 31.41
CA THR A 514 -5.95 -5.17 30.35
C THR A 514 -4.97 -6.16 29.72
N THR A 515 -5.33 -7.43 29.77
CA THR A 515 -4.57 -8.57 29.25
C THR A 515 -4.43 -8.48 27.72
N CYS A 516 -3.47 -7.70 27.23
CA CYS A 516 -2.93 -7.85 25.88
C CYS A 516 -2.11 -9.15 25.82
N THR A 517 -2.76 -10.26 25.48
CA THR A 517 -2.13 -11.59 25.33
C THR A 517 -1.23 -11.71 24.08
N GLN A 518 -1.26 -10.76 23.15
CA GLN A 518 -0.53 -10.84 21.87
C GLN A 518 0.91 -10.27 21.88
N GLY A 519 1.33 -9.57 22.93
CA GLY A 519 2.63 -8.86 22.96
C GLY A 519 3.76 -9.50 23.77
N GLN A 520 3.56 -10.70 24.34
CA GLN A 520 4.45 -11.20 25.41
C GLN A 520 5.66 -12.04 24.96
N ASN A 521 5.75 -12.47 23.70
CA ASN A 521 6.91 -13.23 23.22
C ASN A 521 7.64 -12.44 22.12
N LEU A 522 8.43 -11.44 22.54
CA LEU A 522 9.47 -10.88 21.68
C LEU A 522 10.46 -12.02 21.36
N PRO A 523 10.68 -12.39 20.09
CA PRO A 523 11.67 -13.39 19.75
C PRO A 523 13.05 -12.94 20.27
N ARG A 524 13.87 -13.91 20.72
CA ARG A 524 15.25 -13.62 21.14
C ARG A 524 15.98 -12.87 20.03
N LEU A 525 16.80 -11.88 20.42
CA LEU A 525 17.64 -11.13 19.49
C LEU A 525 18.56 -12.10 18.74
N THR A 526 18.26 -12.38 17.48
CA THR A 526 19.12 -13.18 16.60
C THR A 526 19.87 -12.25 15.67
N LEU A 527 21.18 -12.51 15.50
CA LEU A 527 21.97 -11.83 14.50
C LEU A 527 21.37 -12.12 13.12
N PRO A 528 21.03 -11.09 12.33
CA PRO A 528 20.46 -11.30 11.02
C PRO A 528 21.44 -12.02 10.10
N ASN A 529 20.89 -12.79 9.16
CA ASN A 529 21.69 -13.51 8.17
C ASN A 529 21.73 -12.72 6.84
N PRO A 530 22.72 -11.82 6.62
CA PRO A 530 22.83 -11.02 5.40
C PRO A 530 23.05 -11.86 4.13
N LEU A 531 23.47 -13.12 4.27
CA LEU A 531 23.69 -14.03 3.13
C LEU A 531 22.39 -14.41 2.42
N SER A 532 21.26 -14.38 3.14
CA SER A 532 19.94 -14.66 2.57
C SER A 532 19.53 -13.63 1.52
N THR A 533 19.84 -12.35 1.75
CA THR A 533 19.62 -11.25 0.80
C THR A 533 20.62 -11.29 -0.35
N LEU A 534 21.87 -11.70 -0.08
CA LEU A 534 22.90 -11.89 -1.11
C LEU A 534 22.50 -12.98 -2.13
N ARG A 535 21.76 -14.01 -1.70
CA ARG A 535 21.26 -15.06 -2.59
C ARG A 535 20.30 -14.53 -3.67
N LEU A 536 19.62 -13.41 -3.41
CA LEU A 536 18.73 -12.76 -4.38
C LEU A 536 19.50 -12.16 -5.57
N LEU A 537 20.74 -11.73 -5.36
CA LEU A 537 21.62 -11.22 -6.42
C LEU A 537 22.03 -12.32 -7.42
N LEU A 538 22.05 -13.59 -6.97
CA LEU A 538 22.40 -14.74 -7.80
C LEU A 538 21.22 -15.23 -8.66
N HIS A 539 20.01 -14.71 -8.44
CA HIS A 539 18.84 -15.05 -9.24
C HIS A 539 18.86 -14.27 -10.56
N ARG A 540 18.97 -14.96 -11.72
CA ARG A 540 19.25 -14.34 -13.03
C ARG A 540 18.44 -13.06 -13.38
N PRO A 541 17.10 -13.05 -13.40
CA PRO A 541 16.34 -11.86 -13.81
C PRO A 541 16.50 -10.70 -12.81
N THR A 542 16.61 -11.03 -11.52
CA THR A 542 16.67 -10.06 -10.42
C THR A 542 18.06 -9.48 -10.27
N GLY A 543 19.09 -10.31 -10.37
CA GLY A 543 20.49 -9.92 -10.35
C GLY A 543 20.82 -8.95 -11.48
N LEU A 544 20.26 -9.14 -12.68
CA LEU A 544 20.47 -8.22 -13.81
C LEU A 544 19.85 -6.84 -13.56
N VAL A 545 18.61 -6.81 -13.04
CA VAL A 545 17.92 -5.55 -12.68
C VAL A 545 18.66 -4.81 -11.56
N LEU A 546 19.09 -5.55 -10.51
CA LEU A 546 19.86 -5.01 -9.39
C LEU A 546 21.23 -4.50 -9.84
N LEU A 547 21.92 -5.22 -10.73
CA LEU A 547 23.19 -4.80 -11.31
C LEU A 547 23.05 -3.53 -12.14
N SER A 548 22.01 -3.45 -12.98
CA SER A 548 21.72 -2.23 -13.75
C SER A 548 21.48 -1.04 -12.83
N ASN A 549 20.76 -1.24 -11.73
CA ASN A 549 20.49 -0.16 -10.78
C ASN A 549 21.76 0.27 -10.03
N GLY A 550 22.60 -0.69 -9.67
CA GLY A 550 23.91 -0.42 -9.08
C GLY A 550 24.84 0.36 -10.02
N LEU A 551 24.85 0.03 -11.31
CA LEU A 551 25.63 0.77 -12.32
C LEU A 551 25.15 2.20 -12.51
N LEU A 552 23.84 2.44 -12.56
CA LEU A 552 23.27 3.79 -12.62
C LEU A 552 23.67 4.60 -11.39
N PHE A 553 23.57 4.00 -10.20
CA PHE A 553 23.93 4.65 -8.95
C PHE A 553 25.44 4.95 -8.87
N ALA A 554 26.29 3.98 -9.20
CA ALA A 554 27.74 4.16 -9.25
C ALA A 554 28.14 5.27 -10.23
N SER A 555 27.51 5.31 -11.42
CA SER A 555 27.75 6.36 -12.42
C SER A 555 27.40 7.75 -11.89
N TYR A 556 26.31 7.89 -11.15
CA TYR A 556 25.91 9.16 -10.51
C TYR A 556 26.94 9.62 -9.48
N TYR A 557 27.41 8.73 -8.61
CA TYR A 557 28.38 9.06 -7.58
C TYR A 557 29.78 9.32 -8.14
N ALA A 558 30.17 8.61 -9.20
CA ALA A 558 31.44 8.85 -9.89
C ALA A 558 31.52 10.26 -10.48
N VAL A 559 30.45 10.74 -11.11
CA VAL A 559 30.39 12.12 -11.63
C VAL A 559 30.35 13.13 -10.49
N THR A 560 29.46 12.95 -9.52
CA THR A 560 29.25 13.92 -8.44
C THR A 560 30.46 14.07 -7.51
N ALA A 561 31.20 13.00 -7.24
CA ALA A 561 32.43 13.06 -6.46
C ALA A 561 33.58 13.79 -7.17
N GLY A 562 33.59 13.82 -8.50
CA GLY A 562 34.60 14.54 -9.29
C GLY A 562 34.35 16.03 -9.43
N ILE A 563 33.11 16.50 -9.25
CA ILE A 563 32.72 17.90 -9.47
C ILE A 563 33.58 18.88 -8.65
N PRO A 564 33.78 18.71 -7.32
CA PRO A 564 34.50 19.69 -6.51
C PRO A 564 35.91 19.95 -7.02
N SER A 565 36.72 18.90 -7.18
CA SER A 565 38.10 19.01 -7.64
C SER A 565 38.20 19.54 -9.07
N GLN A 566 37.35 19.05 -9.98
CA GLN A 566 37.35 19.48 -11.39
C GLN A 566 37.01 20.96 -11.53
N PHE A 567 35.96 21.42 -10.84
CA PHE A 567 35.51 22.80 -10.95
C PHE A 567 36.41 23.78 -10.21
N LYS A 568 37.03 23.35 -9.10
CA LYS A 568 38.06 24.14 -8.40
C LYS A 568 39.31 24.32 -9.27
N GLU A 569 39.80 23.26 -9.90
CA GLU A 569 40.98 23.33 -10.76
C GLU A 569 40.72 24.11 -12.06
N THR A 570 39.61 23.84 -12.74
CA THR A 570 39.32 24.39 -14.06
C THR A 570 38.80 25.83 -14.01
N TYR A 571 37.93 26.15 -13.03
CA TYR A 571 37.24 27.44 -12.94
C TYR A 571 37.63 28.26 -11.71
N GLN A 572 38.53 27.77 -10.86
CA GLN A 572 39.01 28.46 -9.64
C GLN A 572 37.89 28.88 -8.69
N LEU A 573 36.86 28.03 -8.57
CA LEU A 573 35.71 28.31 -7.71
C LEU A 573 36.05 28.15 -6.22
N ASN A 574 35.37 28.94 -5.39
CA ASN A 574 35.38 28.78 -3.94
C ASN A 574 34.33 27.75 -3.47
N ASP A 575 34.36 27.36 -2.20
CA ASP A 575 33.54 26.27 -1.67
C ASP A 575 32.03 26.55 -1.82
N LEU A 576 31.60 27.81 -1.66
CA LEU A 576 30.21 28.22 -1.88
C LEU A 576 29.78 28.09 -3.35
N ALA A 577 30.62 28.56 -4.28
CA ALA A 577 30.37 28.45 -5.71
C ALA A 577 30.32 26.99 -6.17
N ILE A 578 31.20 26.13 -5.62
CA ILE A 578 31.12 24.68 -5.82
C ILE A 578 29.78 24.13 -5.31
N GLY A 579 29.32 24.55 -4.12
CA GLY A 579 28.00 24.19 -3.61
C GLY A 579 26.85 24.55 -4.56
N LEU A 580 26.93 25.71 -5.23
CA LEU A 580 25.93 26.16 -6.20
C LEU A 580 25.93 25.34 -7.51
N VAL A 581 27.06 24.73 -7.90
CA VAL A 581 27.16 23.85 -9.08
C VAL A 581 26.29 22.60 -8.97
N PHE A 582 25.93 22.19 -7.74
CA PHE A 582 25.03 21.05 -7.51
C PHE A 582 23.55 21.41 -7.62
N VAL A 583 23.17 22.69 -7.67
CA VAL A 583 21.76 23.10 -7.80
C VAL A 583 21.11 22.54 -9.08
N PRO A 584 21.72 22.64 -10.28
CA PRO A 584 21.21 21.98 -11.48
C PRO A 584 21.02 20.46 -11.32
N ALA A 585 21.94 19.77 -10.63
CA ALA A 585 21.81 18.34 -10.36
C ALA A 585 20.54 18.04 -9.54
N GLY A 586 20.34 18.80 -8.46
CA GLY A 586 19.18 18.70 -7.59
C GLY A 586 17.84 18.99 -8.28
N VAL A 587 17.79 20.05 -9.09
CA VAL A 587 16.59 20.38 -9.90
C VAL A 587 16.30 19.27 -10.92
N GLY A 588 17.33 18.73 -11.55
CA GLY A 588 17.21 17.59 -12.47
C GLY A 588 16.60 16.37 -11.79
N SER A 589 17.09 15.99 -10.62
CA SER A 589 16.53 14.88 -9.83
C SER A 589 15.07 15.11 -9.41
N LEU A 590 14.70 16.33 -9.02
CA LEU A 590 13.31 16.65 -8.65
C LEU A 590 12.36 16.53 -9.85
N LEU A 591 12.71 17.15 -10.98
CA LEU A 591 11.91 17.11 -12.21
C LEU A 591 11.80 15.69 -12.77
N SER A 592 12.85 14.88 -12.61
CA SER A 592 12.87 13.49 -13.07
C SER A 592 11.77 12.64 -12.44
N THR A 593 11.39 12.91 -11.19
CA THR A 593 10.39 12.13 -10.44
C THR A 593 8.98 12.38 -11.00
N ILE A 594 8.67 13.64 -11.33
CA ILE A 594 7.39 14.01 -11.96
C ILE A 594 7.36 13.47 -13.39
N PHE A 595 8.43 13.68 -14.15
CA PHE A 595 8.52 13.27 -15.56
C PHE A 595 8.41 11.75 -15.72
N SER A 596 9.16 10.98 -14.93
CA SER A 596 9.12 9.51 -14.99
C SER A 596 7.74 8.96 -14.64
N GLY A 597 7.05 9.52 -13.64
CA GLY A 597 5.66 9.14 -13.32
C GLY A 597 4.70 9.35 -14.49
N LEU A 598 4.74 10.53 -15.12
CA LEU A 598 3.89 10.85 -16.28
C LEU A 598 4.18 9.96 -17.49
N LEU A 599 5.46 9.73 -17.82
CA LEU A 599 5.86 8.88 -18.95
C LEU A 599 5.46 7.41 -18.72
N LEU A 600 5.60 6.91 -17.50
CA LEU A 600 5.20 5.56 -17.14
C LEU A 600 3.69 5.36 -17.28
N ASP A 601 2.89 6.29 -16.78
CA ASP A 601 1.43 6.25 -16.89
C ASP A 601 0.99 6.35 -18.36
N TRP A 602 1.63 7.21 -19.14
CA TRP A 602 1.37 7.34 -20.56
C TRP A 602 1.68 6.05 -21.33
N ASN A 603 2.88 5.47 -21.12
CA ASN A 603 3.28 4.25 -21.84
C ASN A 603 2.42 3.05 -21.41
N TYR A 604 2.05 3.00 -20.14
CA TYR A 604 1.12 2.00 -19.62
C TYR A 604 -0.24 2.09 -20.32
N ARG A 605 -0.83 3.29 -20.42
CA ARG A 605 -2.11 3.51 -21.15
C ARG A 605 -1.99 3.18 -22.64
N ARG A 606 -0.87 3.54 -23.27
CA ARG A 606 -0.59 3.23 -24.69
C ARG A 606 -0.57 1.72 -24.93
N LEU A 607 0.17 0.96 -24.12
CA LEU A 607 0.24 -0.50 -24.24
C LEU A 607 -1.09 -1.18 -23.90
N GLN A 608 -1.83 -0.65 -22.94
CA GLN A 608 -3.17 -1.12 -22.61
C GLN A 608 -4.15 -0.91 -23.78
N GLY A 609 -4.05 0.23 -24.48
CA GLY A 609 -4.84 0.51 -25.69
C GLY A 609 -4.51 -0.42 -26.87
N GLN A 610 -3.26 -0.86 -27.00
CA GLN A 610 -2.85 -1.81 -28.05
C GLN A 610 -3.32 -3.25 -27.80
N ILE A 611 -3.54 -3.62 -26.53
CA ILE A 611 -3.98 -4.98 -26.14
C ILE A 611 -5.52 -5.11 -26.20
N GLY A 612 -6.26 -4.01 -26.40
CA GLY A 612 -7.67 -4.02 -26.81
C GLY A 612 -8.68 -4.63 -25.82
N SER A 613 -8.25 -5.00 -24.60
CA SER A 613 -9.12 -5.62 -23.59
C SER A 613 -9.00 -4.90 -22.24
N PRO A 614 -10.12 -4.65 -21.53
CA PRO A 614 -10.08 -4.15 -20.16
C PRO A 614 -9.57 -5.26 -19.23
N LEU A 615 -8.25 -5.32 -19.04
CA LEU A 615 -7.59 -6.25 -18.13
C LEU A 615 -8.08 -6.01 -16.70
N THR A 616 -8.80 -6.99 -16.16
CA THR A 616 -9.20 -7.04 -14.75
C THR A 616 -7.93 -7.13 -13.89
N GLN A 617 -7.92 -6.50 -12.70
CA GLN A 617 -6.76 -6.43 -11.78
C GLN A 617 -6.05 -7.78 -11.53
N ALA A 618 -6.77 -8.91 -11.66
CA ALA A 618 -6.24 -10.27 -11.47
C ALA A 618 -5.46 -10.87 -12.68
N HIS A 619 -5.39 -10.18 -13.82
CA HIS A 619 -4.60 -10.57 -15.01
C HIS A 619 -3.50 -9.55 -15.35
N GLN A 620 -3.34 -8.50 -14.55
CA GLN A 620 -2.36 -7.44 -14.79
C GLN A 620 -0.90 -7.93 -14.77
N HIS A 621 -0.58 -9.04 -14.10
CA HIS A 621 0.82 -9.52 -13.99
C HIS A 621 1.20 -10.67 -14.92
N GLU A 622 0.26 -11.44 -15.47
CA GLU A 622 0.59 -12.61 -16.32
C GLU A 622 0.48 -12.32 -17.83
N THR A 623 -0.34 -11.34 -18.23
CA THR A 623 -0.58 -11.04 -19.66
C THR A 623 -0.15 -9.65 -20.08
N PHE A 624 -0.05 -8.68 -19.15
CA PHE A 624 0.49 -7.37 -19.47
C PHE A 624 2.03 -7.41 -19.36
N PRO A 625 2.77 -7.04 -20.41
CA PRO A 625 4.23 -7.07 -20.38
C PRO A 625 4.77 -5.88 -19.58
N ILE A 626 4.67 -5.95 -18.25
CA ILE A 626 5.10 -4.88 -17.32
C ILE A 626 6.58 -4.57 -17.53
N GLU A 627 7.42 -5.59 -17.69
CA GLU A 627 8.85 -5.42 -17.93
C GLU A 627 9.09 -4.60 -19.20
N ARG A 628 8.38 -4.93 -20.28
CA ARG A 628 8.46 -4.17 -21.54
C ARG A 628 7.96 -2.73 -21.37
N ALA A 629 6.86 -2.55 -20.63
CA ALA A 629 6.29 -1.23 -20.37
C ALA A 629 7.25 -0.30 -19.62
N ARG A 630 8.01 -0.84 -18.65
CA ARG A 630 9.03 -0.08 -17.90
C ARG A 630 10.33 0.09 -18.69
N ILE A 631 10.84 -0.98 -19.29
CA ILE A 631 12.14 -0.99 -20.01
C ILE A 631 12.09 -0.08 -21.24
N GLN A 632 10.96 0.01 -21.96
CA GLN A 632 10.82 0.92 -23.10
C GLN A 632 11.06 2.39 -22.75
N ILE A 633 10.73 2.80 -21.53
CA ILE A 633 11.00 4.16 -21.04
C ILE A 633 12.40 4.25 -20.41
N CYS A 634 12.80 3.22 -19.66
CA CYS A 634 14.09 3.20 -18.97
C CYS A 634 15.28 3.22 -19.94
N LEU A 635 15.24 2.42 -21.02
CA LEU A 635 16.38 2.26 -21.92
C LEU A 635 16.80 3.57 -22.62
N PRO A 636 15.89 4.37 -23.22
CA PRO A 636 16.25 5.68 -23.77
C PRO A 636 16.86 6.63 -22.73
N LEU A 637 16.38 6.60 -21.48
CA LEU A 637 16.91 7.43 -20.40
C LEU A 637 18.32 6.98 -19.98
N THR A 638 18.58 5.68 -19.93
CA THR A 638 19.92 5.14 -19.66
C THR A 638 20.90 5.49 -20.79
N VAL A 639 20.47 5.43 -22.05
CA VAL A 639 21.30 5.85 -23.19
C VAL A 639 21.57 7.35 -23.13
N LEU A 640 20.55 8.17 -22.84
CA LEU A 640 20.72 9.60 -22.64
C LEU A 640 21.71 9.92 -21.52
N ALA A 641 21.66 9.18 -20.41
CA ALA A 641 22.61 9.32 -19.31
C ALA A 641 24.05 9.02 -19.76
N ALA A 642 24.27 7.89 -20.45
CA ALA A 642 25.59 7.51 -20.96
C ALA A 642 26.15 8.55 -21.94
N LEU A 643 25.33 9.01 -22.89
CA LEU A 643 25.72 10.06 -23.84
C LEU A 643 26.06 11.37 -23.12
N SER A 644 25.25 11.77 -22.13
CA SER A 644 25.49 12.99 -21.36
C SER A 644 26.78 12.93 -20.54
N ILE A 645 27.11 11.76 -19.97
CA ILE A 645 28.39 11.54 -19.26
C ILE A 645 29.56 11.63 -20.25
N LEU A 646 29.46 11.01 -21.43
CA LEU A 646 30.51 11.09 -22.46
C LEU A 646 30.70 12.53 -22.95
N SER A 647 29.61 13.27 -23.18
CA SER A 647 29.66 14.69 -23.54
C SER A 647 30.27 15.54 -22.43
N TYR A 648 29.99 15.23 -21.16
CA TYR A 648 30.60 15.91 -20.01
C TYR A 648 32.11 15.64 -19.94
N ALA A 649 32.53 14.39 -20.10
CA ALA A 649 33.95 14.02 -20.13
C ALA A 649 34.69 14.72 -21.28
N ALA A 650 34.10 14.75 -22.49
CA ALA A 650 34.66 15.45 -23.63
C ALA A 650 34.76 16.96 -23.38
N LEU A 651 33.72 17.59 -22.82
CA LEU A 651 33.71 19.02 -22.49
C LEU A 651 34.80 19.37 -21.47
N MET A 652 34.95 18.58 -20.41
CA MET A 652 35.95 18.80 -19.36
C MET A 652 37.38 18.55 -19.83
N SER A 653 37.57 17.83 -20.94
CA SER A 653 38.90 17.62 -21.55
C SER A 653 39.39 18.77 -22.42
N LEU A 654 38.53 19.76 -22.71
CA LEU A 654 38.92 20.95 -23.48
C LEU A 654 39.85 21.85 -22.65
N ALA A 655 40.73 22.59 -23.33
CA ALA A 655 41.60 23.56 -22.66
C ALA A 655 40.81 24.69 -21.96
N THR A 656 39.65 25.06 -22.50
CA THR A 656 38.74 26.07 -21.92
C THR A 656 37.30 25.56 -21.91
N PRO A 657 36.93 24.72 -20.93
CA PRO A 657 35.57 24.19 -20.83
C PRO A 657 34.55 25.31 -20.60
N ILE A 658 33.42 25.27 -21.31
CA ILE A 658 32.39 26.30 -21.19
C ILE A 658 31.51 25.99 -19.97
N PHE A 659 31.55 26.87 -18.96
CA PHE A 659 30.87 26.70 -17.67
C PHE A 659 29.37 26.40 -17.80
N SER A 660 28.64 27.16 -18.62
CA SER A 660 27.17 26.98 -18.79
C SER A 660 26.79 25.62 -19.38
N HIS A 661 27.62 25.09 -20.28
CA HIS A 661 27.42 23.77 -20.87
C HIS A 661 27.69 22.67 -19.85
N ALA A 662 28.69 22.84 -18.98
CA ALA A 662 28.98 21.92 -17.90
C ALA A 662 27.79 21.80 -16.92
N LEU A 663 27.18 22.93 -16.54
CA LEU A 663 25.98 22.93 -15.68
C LEU A 663 24.78 22.26 -16.35
N THR A 664 24.59 22.48 -17.65
CA THR A 664 23.49 21.87 -18.42
C THR A 664 23.67 20.35 -18.53
N LEU A 665 24.91 19.88 -18.68
CA LEU A 665 25.22 18.45 -18.69
C LEU A 665 25.04 17.83 -17.30
N ILE A 666 25.46 18.50 -16.22
CA ILE A 666 25.21 18.03 -14.85
C ILE A 666 23.70 17.88 -14.57
N PHE A 667 22.89 18.83 -15.01
CA PHE A 667 21.42 18.73 -14.94
C PHE A 667 20.92 17.50 -15.71
N THR A 668 21.37 17.32 -16.95
CA THR A 668 20.89 16.25 -17.85
C THR A 668 21.30 14.86 -17.33
N ILE A 669 22.54 14.72 -16.84
CA ILE A 669 23.05 13.50 -16.19
C ILE A 669 22.19 13.17 -14.97
N SER A 670 21.97 14.15 -14.08
CA SER A 670 21.20 13.92 -12.86
C SER A 670 19.74 13.58 -13.15
N PHE A 671 19.12 14.28 -14.10
CA PHE A 671 17.75 14.01 -14.55
C PHE A 671 17.60 12.59 -15.12
N SER A 672 18.46 12.23 -16.08
CA SER A 672 18.36 10.95 -16.80
C SER A 672 18.67 9.75 -15.91
N ILE A 673 19.72 9.82 -15.08
CA ILE A 673 20.06 8.75 -14.14
C ILE A 673 18.97 8.59 -13.08
N THR A 674 18.51 9.69 -12.47
CA THR A 674 17.48 9.62 -11.42
C THR A 674 16.15 9.08 -11.98
N ALA A 675 15.75 9.49 -13.19
CA ALA A 675 14.57 8.95 -13.86
C ALA A 675 14.70 7.44 -14.12
N ALA A 676 15.82 6.99 -14.69
CA ALA A 676 16.07 5.59 -14.96
C ALA A 676 16.11 4.74 -13.67
N TYR A 677 16.78 5.24 -12.63
CA TYR A 677 16.86 4.60 -11.31
C TYR A 677 15.47 4.43 -10.67
N ASN A 678 14.64 5.49 -10.69
CA ASN A 678 13.28 5.44 -10.15
C ASN A 678 12.40 4.42 -10.88
N ILE A 679 12.47 4.37 -12.22
CA ILE A 679 11.72 3.40 -13.03
C ILE A 679 12.16 1.97 -12.71
N MET A 680 13.47 1.74 -12.55
CA MET A 680 14.01 0.41 -12.23
C MET A 680 13.62 -0.02 -10.82
N ASN A 681 13.60 0.89 -9.85
CA ASN A 681 13.08 0.63 -8.50
C ASN A 681 11.61 0.23 -8.51
N ILE A 682 10.78 0.91 -9.31
CA ILE A 682 9.36 0.55 -9.48
C ILE A 682 9.26 -0.86 -10.09
N LEU A 683 10.09 -1.19 -11.09
CA LEU A 683 10.10 -2.53 -11.68
C LEU A 683 10.49 -3.61 -10.66
N ILE A 684 11.47 -3.37 -9.79
CA ILE A 684 11.85 -4.31 -8.71
C ILE A 684 10.65 -4.58 -7.79
N VAL A 685 9.92 -3.53 -7.40
CA VAL A 685 8.73 -3.65 -6.55
C VAL A 685 7.58 -4.38 -7.28
N ASP A 686 7.36 -4.08 -8.56
CA ASP A 686 6.34 -4.73 -9.40
C ASP A 686 6.65 -6.23 -9.60
N LEU A 687 7.92 -6.60 -9.78
CA LEU A 687 8.37 -8.00 -9.92
C LEU A 687 8.28 -8.79 -8.60
N TYR A 688 8.46 -8.11 -7.46
CA TYR A 688 8.47 -8.71 -6.12
C TYR A 688 7.32 -8.22 -5.23
N TYR A 689 6.13 -8.09 -5.80
CA TYR A 689 4.96 -7.56 -5.09
C TYR A 689 4.59 -8.34 -3.80
N ALA A 690 4.95 -9.62 -3.71
CA ALA A 690 4.71 -10.45 -2.52
C ALA A 690 5.70 -10.15 -1.37
N THR A 691 6.91 -9.68 -1.68
CA THR A 691 7.98 -9.36 -0.71
C THR A 691 8.75 -8.08 -1.07
N PRO A 692 8.08 -6.93 -1.24
CA PRO A 692 8.70 -5.71 -1.77
C PRO A 692 9.80 -5.15 -0.85
N ALA A 693 9.68 -5.36 0.46
CA ALA A 693 10.68 -4.91 1.43
C ALA A 693 12.04 -5.65 1.27
N THR A 694 12.01 -6.96 1.00
CA THR A 694 13.22 -7.77 0.79
C THR A 694 13.91 -7.40 -0.52
N ALA A 695 13.12 -7.12 -1.57
CA ALA A 695 13.64 -6.69 -2.87
C ALA A 695 14.29 -5.29 -2.79
N MET A 696 13.69 -4.36 -2.03
CA MET A 696 14.28 -3.04 -1.77
C MET A 696 15.56 -3.13 -0.91
N ALA A 697 15.61 -4.03 0.07
CA ALA A 697 16.84 -4.28 0.82
C ALA A 697 17.96 -4.86 -0.06
N ALA A 698 17.62 -5.79 -0.97
CA ALA A 698 18.56 -6.32 -1.95
C ALA A 698 19.05 -5.24 -2.94
N ASN A 699 18.19 -4.28 -3.27
CA ASN A 699 18.54 -3.13 -4.11
C ASN A 699 19.61 -2.23 -3.50
N ASN A 700 19.49 -1.93 -2.20
CA ASN A 700 20.51 -1.18 -1.48
C ASN A 700 21.84 -1.96 -1.42
N LEU A 701 21.80 -3.29 -1.40
CA LEU A 701 22.99 -4.16 -1.46
C LEU A 701 23.57 -4.32 -2.87
N GLY A 702 22.75 -4.22 -3.93
CA GLY A 702 23.15 -4.37 -5.33
C GLY A 702 23.99 -3.21 -5.88
N GLN A 703 24.05 -2.09 -5.15
CA GLN A 703 24.89 -0.91 -5.45
C GLN A 703 26.41 -1.18 -5.35
N ARG A 704 26.83 -2.43 -5.14
CA ARG A 704 28.14 -2.81 -4.57
C ARG A 704 29.06 -3.58 -5.52
N ARG A 705 29.14 -3.28 -6.82
CA ARG A 705 30.11 -4.00 -7.65
C ARG A 705 30.76 -3.18 -8.75
N GLN A 706 31.35 -2.04 -8.42
CA GLN A 706 32.49 -1.48 -9.16
C GLN A 706 33.38 -0.70 -8.18
N ASP A 707 34.28 -1.41 -7.51
CA ASP A 707 35.63 -0.95 -7.18
C ASP A 707 36.58 -2.05 -7.68
#